data_AF-A0AAE5H1Z0-F1
#
_entry.id   AF-A0AAE5H1Z0-F1
#
_cell.length_a   1.000
_cell.length_b   1.000
_cell.length_c   1.000
_cell.angle_alpha   90.00
_cell.angle_beta   90.00
_cell.angle_gamma   90.00
#
_symmetry.space_group_name_H-M   'P 1'
#
loop_
_entity.id
_entity.type
_entity.pdbx_description
1 polymer ?
#
loop_
_entity_poly.entity_id
_entity_poly.type
_entity_poly.pdbx_seq_one_letter_code
_entity_poly.pdbx_strand_id
1 'polypeptide(L)'
;MKDNLVNIVMQSKDELINDTENLKEDISCAVKDKMKLVFFVRLGLDSFLGDIIEGLPQEYEIKKIIVTEYKQIEDGMQWADICWFEWCDELIAYGSKLELAREKKVICRLHSYEAFTDYINNVTWNSIDKLIVVGAHIKDFIVQNFNIDEKIISVIPNGIDEKKWTYKERENGFNIAYVGYINYKKGPMLLLHTFKAIYDEDNRYKLYIAGVFQDNRDVLYYNQMVRGLGLENNVIYEGWQNDLDKWLEDKNYILCTSVLESQNMSVMQAMCKGIKPIIHNFVGAKKIYGKEYLWNTIKDAVNMICSDEYKSIEYRKFIEDNYLLEQQITKIRLVITKINLEKEKFKLLDEPLVTVGIINYNYSEFLDKSIESVLKQNYKNIEIIITDDSSSDDSVEKIKSYENKYENINAIYHASNSGNAYRGIEEIIKYARGKYFMFLSSDDFLSDSNVIKMYVSELLLDSSIDYVFGNISVYNDNNTENIRWTYRNYTDDEIISETFNRKGSGVVPFSVGLYKKEFFDRNKITLFEDKNNKVAGDTLNTLAYLKYGWKIKYINYDAVSYRHHNNNMTYDLENRIKSIISVMEYIVENFSETKYLINVDWSNLNEKNKESTKNYLIGVNYYNTYIMYLSGNGMPWKCNLDFDIEQIKVYLQPLINIIEKYMKKSLTYGDLYCNEINKILNEIKPYKLDIKVNKNDKEYMQQVQIIDKGEELRGSLLEKYKNKYKRHDKKILIYSVINGFWKYSFLSWKQVLNYMGIKADVIYEVNQKLNYEDYDIYINLADKIYIDNSFANKSIERIKNKIGIASKQDNDDLDLINIQKCKDFNYKFLISPFHEETYISYFKNLTSSNINIESVPFGFNPLIYYPENTKKIYDYFFVGTNSYLKYKETEKYLIPILNKYKNGILRGSGWGNINVELNPDNSKFFYNRSKINLNYHLDIQKKMKNEVNERTFIIGACGGFQIVDNPKLIYELYTKDDIAIANDEYEYAEMFKYYLNKPLERYEKAYNSLVKTYENKYSLFDRLEKILQLIL
;
A
#
# COMPACT_ATOMS: atom_id res chain seq x y z
N MET A 1 15.15 -33.53 -35.76
CA MET A 1 13.77 -33.06 -36.05
C MET A 1 12.93 -33.24 -34.79
N LYS A 2 12.91 -32.25 -33.88
CA LYS A 2 13.49 -32.32 -32.52
C LYS A 2 14.89 -31.71 -32.56
N ASP A 3 15.07 -30.66 -31.76
CA ASP A 3 16.29 -29.92 -31.48
C ASP A 3 16.75 -28.93 -32.57
N ASN A 4 16.25 -27.68 -32.49
CA ASN A 4 16.97 -26.43 -32.82
C ASN A 4 16.06 -25.17 -32.81
N LEU A 5 15.35 -24.91 -31.69
CA LEU A 5 14.56 -23.67 -31.50
C LEU A 5 14.75 -23.07 -30.10
N VAL A 6 15.94 -23.26 -29.52
CA VAL A 6 16.35 -22.61 -28.28
C VAL A 6 17.70 -21.96 -28.55
N ASN A 7 17.68 -20.72 -29.05
CA ASN A 7 18.68 -19.67 -28.83
C ASN A 7 18.43 -18.49 -29.77
N ILE A 8 17.91 -17.39 -29.20
CA ILE A 8 18.33 -15.98 -29.34
C ILE A 8 17.09 -15.08 -29.27
N VAL A 9 16.88 -14.46 -28.10
CA VAL A 9 16.61 -13.02 -28.01
C VAL A 9 17.44 -12.45 -26.86
N MET A 10 18.63 -11.94 -27.21
CA MET A 10 18.90 -10.54 -26.87
C MET A 10 18.69 -9.74 -28.16
N GLN A 11 17.91 -8.67 -28.03
CA GLN A 11 17.77 -7.50 -28.89
C GLN A 11 16.90 -7.55 -30.17
N SER A 12 16.10 -6.48 -30.26
CA SER A 12 15.76 -5.63 -31.42
C SER A 12 14.37 -5.76 -32.06
N LYS A 13 13.99 -4.68 -32.75
CA LYS A 13 12.67 -4.19 -33.18
C LYS A 13 11.87 -5.08 -34.16
N ASP A 14 12.36 -6.27 -34.51
CA ASP A 14 11.85 -7.01 -35.66
C ASP A 14 10.79 -8.09 -35.36
N GLU A 15 10.42 -8.33 -34.09
CA GLU A 15 9.40 -9.33 -33.74
C GLU A 15 7.95 -8.90 -34.03
N LEU A 16 7.69 -7.61 -34.30
CA LEU A 16 6.34 -7.15 -34.64
C LEU A 16 5.84 -7.67 -36.01
N ILE A 17 6.74 -8.18 -36.86
CA ILE A 17 6.43 -8.61 -38.23
C ILE A 17 6.09 -10.11 -38.29
N ASN A 18 6.65 -10.94 -37.40
CA ASN A 18 6.39 -12.39 -37.39
C ASN A 18 5.10 -12.77 -36.64
N ASP A 19 4.68 -11.99 -35.62
CA ASP A 19 3.40 -12.21 -34.95
C ASP A 19 2.20 -11.92 -35.88
N THR A 20 2.38 -11.06 -36.89
CA THR A 20 1.34 -10.75 -37.89
C THR A 20 1.11 -11.83 -38.94
N GLU A 21 2.04 -12.77 -39.16
CA GLU A 21 1.82 -13.88 -40.09
C GLU A 21 1.08 -15.06 -39.44
N ASN A 22 1.37 -15.37 -38.17
CA ASN A 22 0.63 -16.40 -37.42
C ASN A 22 -0.82 -15.97 -37.09
N LEU A 23 -1.06 -14.67 -36.87
CA LEU A 23 -2.42 -14.12 -36.69
C LEU A 23 -3.27 -14.16 -37.97
N LYS A 24 -2.66 -14.21 -39.17
CA LYS A 24 -3.41 -14.30 -40.44
C LYS A 24 -4.02 -15.68 -40.68
N GLU A 25 -3.40 -16.76 -40.19
CA GLU A 25 -3.91 -18.12 -40.40
C GLU A 25 -5.04 -18.47 -39.43
N ASP A 26 -4.98 -18.02 -38.17
CA ASP A 26 -5.97 -18.36 -37.14
C ASP A 26 -7.29 -17.58 -37.22
N ILE A 27 -7.32 -16.41 -37.87
CA ILE A 27 -8.55 -15.64 -38.11
C ILE A 27 -9.36 -16.19 -39.31
N SER A 28 -8.73 -16.98 -40.19
CA SER A 28 -9.33 -17.39 -41.48
C SER A 28 -10.46 -18.43 -41.39
N CYS A 29 -10.77 -18.95 -40.19
CA CYS A 29 -11.71 -20.08 -40.05
C CYS A 29 -13.01 -19.80 -39.27
N ALA A 30 -13.37 -18.56 -38.92
CA ALA A 30 -14.58 -18.35 -38.12
C ALA A 30 -15.34 -17.00 -38.29
N VAL A 31 -15.52 -16.46 -39.50
CA VAL A 31 -16.60 -15.45 -39.72
C VAL A 31 -17.18 -15.62 -41.12
N LYS A 32 -18.48 -15.96 -41.24
CA LYS A 32 -19.13 -16.21 -42.53
C LYS A 32 -19.58 -14.94 -43.28
N ASP A 33 -19.55 -13.76 -42.65
CA ASP A 33 -19.91 -12.47 -43.25
C ASP A 33 -18.85 -11.38 -42.95
N LYS A 34 -18.55 -10.53 -43.93
CA LYS A 34 -17.63 -9.38 -43.76
C LYS A 34 -18.24 -8.35 -42.81
N MET A 35 -17.44 -7.84 -41.87
CA MET A 35 -17.89 -6.82 -40.90
C MET A 35 -18.01 -5.44 -41.54
N LYS A 36 -19.06 -4.69 -41.20
CA LYS A 36 -19.34 -3.38 -41.79
C LYS A 36 -18.79 -2.24 -40.94
N LEU A 37 -17.90 -1.45 -41.52
CA LEU A 37 -17.28 -0.29 -40.87
C LEU A 37 -17.66 0.98 -41.65
N VAL A 38 -18.26 1.95 -40.96
CA VAL A 38 -18.56 3.27 -41.54
C VAL A 38 -17.68 4.35 -40.92
N PHE A 39 -17.13 5.22 -41.76
CA PHE A 39 -16.41 6.43 -41.39
C PHE A 39 -17.27 7.65 -41.68
N PHE A 40 -17.57 8.44 -40.66
CA PHE A 40 -18.23 9.73 -40.76
C PHE A 40 -17.21 10.86 -40.67
N VAL A 41 -17.31 11.81 -41.60
CA VAL A 41 -16.41 12.97 -41.65
C VAL A 41 -17.10 14.14 -42.35
N ARG A 42 -16.72 15.36 -42.03
CA ARG A 42 -17.18 16.57 -42.74
C ARG A 42 -16.45 16.78 -44.05
N LEU A 43 -17.06 17.54 -44.95
CA LEU A 43 -16.44 17.95 -46.21
C LEU A 43 -15.13 18.70 -45.93
N GLY A 44 -14.03 18.20 -46.50
CA GLY A 44 -12.70 18.81 -46.38
C GLY A 44 -11.88 18.40 -45.14
N LEU A 45 -12.38 17.50 -44.30
CA LEU A 45 -11.69 17.02 -43.08
C LEU A 45 -11.26 15.54 -43.16
N ASP A 46 -11.25 14.93 -44.34
CA ASP A 46 -10.97 13.51 -44.54
C ASP A 46 -9.49 13.19 -44.88
N SER A 47 -8.60 14.17 -44.72
CA SER A 47 -7.19 14.06 -45.11
C SER A 47 -6.41 12.93 -44.42
N PHE A 48 -6.87 12.46 -43.26
CA PHE A 48 -6.22 11.40 -42.50
C PHE A 48 -6.86 10.01 -42.72
N LEU A 49 -8.00 9.94 -43.40
CA LEU A 49 -8.76 8.70 -43.53
C LEU A 49 -8.31 7.81 -44.68
N GLY A 50 -7.80 8.38 -45.78
CA GLY A 50 -7.42 7.61 -46.97
C GLY A 50 -6.45 6.47 -46.65
N ASP A 51 -5.31 6.83 -46.05
CA ASP A 51 -4.27 5.88 -45.64
C ASP A 51 -4.78 4.88 -44.59
N ILE A 52 -5.71 5.29 -43.71
CA ILE A 52 -6.34 4.39 -42.73
C ILE A 52 -7.23 3.36 -43.42
N ILE A 53 -8.10 3.81 -44.32
CA ILE A 53 -9.05 2.94 -45.04
C ILE A 53 -8.30 1.95 -45.94
N GLU A 54 -7.27 2.40 -46.65
CA GLU A 54 -6.42 1.53 -47.48
C GLU A 54 -5.62 0.53 -46.64
N GLY A 55 -5.20 0.95 -45.45
CA GLY A 55 -4.51 0.11 -44.47
C GLY A 55 -5.42 -0.87 -43.74
N LEU A 56 -6.74 -0.86 -43.89
CA LEU A 56 -7.60 -1.85 -43.25
C LEU A 56 -7.72 -3.13 -44.11
N PRO A 57 -7.72 -4.34 -43.50
CA PRO A 57 -7.77 -5.59 -44.26
C PRO A 57 -9.04 -5.72 -45.10
N GLN A 58 -8.98 -6.49 -46.20
CA GLN A 58 -10.09 -6.70 -47.14
C GLN A 58 -11.31 -7.45 -46.54
N GLU A 59 -11.22 -7.86 -45.28
CA GLU A 59 -12.26 -8.53 -44.50
C GLU A 59 -13.36 -7.58 -44.00
N TYR A 60 -13.12 -6.27 -44.03
CA TYR A 60 -14.13 -5.25 -43.72
C TYR A 60 -14.86 -4.76 -44.98
N GLU A 61 -16.17 -4.65 -44.90
CA GLU A 61 -16.97 -3.86 -45.84
C GLU A 61 -16.96 -2.40 -45.35
N ILE A 62 -16.28 -1.50 -46.06
CA ILE A 62 -16.04 -0.13 -45.59
C ILE A 62 -16.90 0.87 -46.37
N LYS A 63 -17.53 1.81 -45.65
CA LYS A 63 -18.15 3.02 -46.22
C LYS A 63 -17.52 4.28 -45.64
N LYS A 64 -17.12 5.22 -46.48
CA LYS A 64 -16.80 6.60 -46.07
C LYS A 64 -17.97 7.51 -46.44
N ILE A 65 -18.55 8.17 -45.46
CA ILE A 65 -19.67 9.10 -45.63
C ILE A 65 -19.19 10.51 -45.30
N ILE A 66 -19.18 11.37 -46.31
CA ILE A 66 -19.03 12.81 -46.12
C ILE A 66 -20.40 13.36 -45.74
N VAL A 67 -20.57 13.75 -44.48
CA VAL A 67 -21.87 14.14 -43.92
C VAL A 67 -22.21 15.57 -44.31
N THR A 68 -23.31 15.74 -45.05
CA THR A 68 -23.95 17.02 -45.37
C THR A 68 -25.29 17.18 -44.63
N GLU A 69 -25.92 16.08 -44.23
CA GLU A 69 -27.18 16.05 -43.47
C GLU A 69 -27.15 14.94 -42.41
N TYR A 70 -27.66 15.21 -41.20
CA TYR A 70 -27.59 14.26 -40.08
C TYR A 70 -28.25 12.91 -40.33
N LYS A 71 -29.24 12.83 -41.23
CA LYS A 71 -29.88 11.57 -41.63
C LYS A 71 -28.86 10.55 -42.16
N GLN A 72 -27.78 11.02 -42.80
CA GLN A 72 -26.72 10.14 -43.30
C GLN A 72 -25.95 9.44 -42.16
N ILE A 73 -25.91 10.04 -40.97
CA ILE A 73 -25.35 9.41 -39.77
C ILE A 73 -26.23 8.25 -39.34
N GLU A 74 -27.54 8.46 -39.23
CA GLU A 74 -28.51 7.42 -38.87
C GLU A 74 -28.47 6.25 -39.85
N ASP A 75 -28.59 6.52 -41.15
CA ASP A 75 -28.56 5.50 -42.21
C ASP A 75 -27.23 4.72 -42.20
N GLY A 76 -26.11 5.43 -41.99
CA GLY A 76 -24.78 4.82 -41.90
C GLY A 76 -24.62 3.95 -40.65
N MET A 77 -25.07 4.44 -39.49
CA MET A 77 -25.01 3.70 -38.22
C MET A 77 -25.92 2.47 -38.25
N GLN A 78 -27.08 2.55 -38.91
CA GLN A 78 -27.96 1.41 -39.07
C GLN A 78 -27.31 0.31 -39.92
N TRP A 79 -26.63 0.70 -41.01
CA TRP A 79 -25.92 -0.24 -41.89
C TRP A 79 -24.67 -0.86 -41.26
N ALA A 80 -23.91 -0.13 -40.46
CA ALA A 80 -22.60 -0.57 -39.96
C ALA A 80 -22.67 -1.40 -38.67
N ASP A 81 -21.64 -2.20 -38.43
CA ASP A 81 -21.35 -2.83 -37.13
C ASP A 81 -20.48 -1.91 -36.25
N ILE A 82 -19.54 -1.20 -36.90
CA ILE A 82 -18.62 -0.24 -36.28
C ILE A 82 -18.79 1.13 -36.94
N CYS A 83 -18.96 2.15 -36.12
CA CYS A 83 -19.20 3.53 -36.49
C CYS A 83 -18.02 4.38 -36.03
N TRP A 84 -17.20 4.81 -36.99
CA TRP A 84 -16.06 5.68 -36.76
C TRP A 84 -16.43 7.11 -37.07
N PHE A 85 -16.22 8.01 -36.10
CA PHE A 85 -16.33 9.45 -36.27
C PHE A 85 -14.94 10.04 -36.31
N GLU A 86 -14.56 10.57 -37.48
CA GLU A 86 -13.33 11.32 -37.64
C GLU A 86 -13.60 12.75 -37.17
N TRP A 87 -12.79 13.22 -36.21
CA TRP A 87 -12.95 14.46 -35.45
C TRP A 87 -14.04 14.41 -34.36
N CYS A 88 -13.76 15.07 -33.24
CA CYS A 88 -14.70 15.31 -32.14
C CYS A 88 -15.47 16.62 -32.36
N ASP A 89 -16.38 16.60 -33.35
CA ASP A 89 -17.16 17.77 -33.78
C ASP A 89 -18.67 17.56 -33.59
N GLU A 90 -19.50 18.35 -34.29
CA GLU A 90 -20.96 18.21 -34.23
C GLU A 90 -21.48 16.83 -34.67
N LEU A 91 -20.75 16.08 -35.51
CA LEU A 91 -21.20 14.80 -36.03
C LEU A 91 -21.26 13.74 -34.92
N ILE A 92 -20.21 13.65 -34.09
CA ILE A 92 -20.23 12.76 -32.93
C ILE A 92 -21.10 13.31 -31.79
N ALA A 93 -21.21 14.63 -31.64
CA ALA A 93 -22.12 15.24 -30.68
C ALA A 93 -23.60 14.92 -31.00
N TYR A 94 -23.93 14.74 -32.28
CA TYR A 94 -25.22 14.22 -32.74
C TYR A 94 -25.29 12.70 -32.61
N GLY A 95 -24.35 11.98 -33.23
CA GLY A 95 -24.36 10.52 -33.32
C GLY A 95 -24.36 9.82 -31.97
N SER A 96 -23.61 10.32 -30.99
CA SER A 96 -23.55 9.76 -29.63
C SER A 96 -24.89 9.83 -28.87
N LYS A 97 -25.83 10.67 -29.30
CA LYS A 97 -27.16 10.80 -28.66
C LYS A 97 -28.21 9.87 -29.24
N LEU A 98 -27.94 9.24 -30.38
CA LEU A 98 -28.86 8.30 -31.01
C LEU A 98 -28.94 7.00 -30.21
N GLU A 99 -30.12 6.35 -30.17
CA GLU A 99 -30.27 5.04 -29.52
C GLU A 99 -29.33 3.99 -30.15
N LEU A 100 -29.10 4.08 -31.46
CA LEU A 100 -28.15 3.26 -32.20
C LEU A 100 -26.72 3.31 -31.62
N ALA A 101 -26.30 4.42 -31.01
CA ALA A 101 -24.96 4.52 -30.41
C ALA A 101 -24.78 3.57 -29.21
N ARG A 102 -25.87 3.13 -28.58
CA ARG A 102 -25.82 2.12 -27.50
C ARG A 102 -25.75 0.69 -28.03
N GLU A 103 -26.18 0.48 -29.28
CA GLU A 103 -26.23 -0.84 -29.92
C GLU A 103 -24.98 -1.12 -30.78
N LYS A 104 -24.47 -0.08 -31.43
CA LYS A 104 -23.34 -0.14 -32.37
C LYS A 104 -22.01 0.11 -31.65
N LYS A 105 -20.91 -0.27 -32.29
CA LYS A 105 -19.57 0.04 -31.78
C LYS A 105 -19.13 1.42 -32.24
N VAL A 106 -18.91 2.35 -31.33
CA VAL A 106 -18.61 3.75 -31.67
C VAL A 106 -17.16 4.09 -31.35
N ILE A 107 -16.42 4.49 -32.38
CA ILE A 107 -15.05 5.01 -32.28
C ILE A 107 -15.08 6.50 -32.62
N CYS A 108 -14.44 7.32 -31.80
CA CYS A 108 -14.19 8.74 -32.11
C CYS A 108 -12.68 8.98 -32.18
N ARG A 109 -12.19 9.71 -33.18
CA ARG A 109 -10.77 10.10 -33.28
C ARG A 109 -10.58 11.60 -33.16
N LEU A 110 -9.92 12.02 -32.08
CA LEU A 110 -9.67 13.41 -31.70
C LEU A 110 -8.25 13.85 -32.04
N HIS A 111 -8.12 14.97 -32.75
CA HIS A 111 -6.82 15.43 -33.27
C HIS A 111 -6.12 16.42 -32.34
N SER A 112 -6.69 17.58 -32.04
CA SER A 112 -6.18 18.49 -30.98
C SER A 112 -7.10 19.68 -30.75
N TYR A 113 -7.52 20.32 -31.84
CA TYR A 113 -8.30 21.54 -31.76
C TYR A 113 -9.63 21.31 -31.06
N GLU A 114 -10.26 20.17 -31.31
CA GLU A 114 -11.57 19.84 -30.73
C GLU A 114 -11.54 19.81 -29.20
N ALA A 115 -10.39 19.47 -28.59
CA ALA A 115 -10.23 19.47 -27.13
C ALA A 115 -10.44 20.86 -26.50
N PHE A 116 -10.26 21.93 -27.27
CA PHE A 116 -10.41 23.32 -26.81
C PHE A 116 -11.72 23.97 -27.30
N THR A 117 -12.68 23.16 -27.75
CA THR A 117 -13.99 23.62 -28.21
C THR A 117 -15.09 23.00 -27.36
N ASP A 118 -16.31 23.56 -27.44
CA ASP A 118 -17.46 23.04 -26.67
C ASP A 118 -18.00 21.70 -27.20
N TYR A 119 -17.53 21.21 -28.36
CA TYR A 119 -18.00 19.94 -28.92
C TYR A 119 -17.79 18.77 -27.97
N ILE A 120 -16.66 18.74 -27.27
CA ILE A 120 -16.29 17.67 -26.34
C ILE A 120 -17.28 17.54 -25.16
N ASN A 121 -17.92 18.65 -24.75
CA ASN A 121 -18.96 18.66 -23.72
C ASN A 121 -20.33 18.17 -24.23
N ASN A 122 -20.53 18.17 -25.55
CA ASN A 122 -21.79 17.79 -26.17
C ASN A 122 -21.87 16.31 -26.53
N VAL A 123 -20.78 15.55 -26.34
CA VAL A 123 -20.71 14.11 -26.60
C VAL A 123 -21.21 13.31 -25.40
N THR A 124 -22.04 12.30 -25.65
CA THR A 124 -22.45 11.34 -24.61
C THR A 124 -21.37 10.27 -24.45
N TRP A 125 -20.35 10.52 -23.63
CA TRP A 125 -19.16 9.64 -23.54
C TRP A 125 -19.46 8.19 -23.14
N ASN A 126 -20.54 7.94 -22.40
CA ASN A 126 -20.96 6.58 -22.03
C ASN A 126 -21.43 5.73 -23.24
N SER A 127 -21.69 6.34 -24.40
CA SER A 127 -22.04 5.63 -25.64
C SER A 127 -20.85 5.45 -26.59
N ILE A 128 -19.63 5.76 -26.14
CA ILE A 128 -18.41 5.69 -26.95
C ILE A 128 -17.58 4.51 -26.47
N ASP A 129 -17.34 3.53 -27.35
CA ASP A 129 -16.53 2.35 -27.01
C ASP A 129 -15.04 2.69 -26.96
N LYS A 130 -14.54 3.51 -27.90
CA LYS A 130 -13.16 3.98 -27.91
C LYS A 130 -13.00 5.41 -28.41
N LEU A 131 -12.12 6.14 -27.74
CA LEU A 131 -11.63 7.46 -28.13
C LEU A 131 -10.15 7.35 -28.52
N ILE A 132 -9.81 7.59 -29.78
CA ILE A 132 -8.43 7.65 -30.25
C ILE A 132 -7.96 9.10 -30.18
N VAL A 133 -6.84 9.35 -29.50
CA VAL A 133 -6.24 10.70 -29.40
C VAL A 133 -4.87 10.70 -30.07
N VAL A 134 -4.60 11.70 -30.90
CA VAL A 134 -3.36 11.76 -31.70
C VAL A 134 -2.12 12.12 -30.86
N GLY A 135 -2.28 12.86 -29.76
CA GLY A 135 -1.17 13.30 -28.90
C GLY A 135 -1.37 12.99 -27.42
N ALA A 136 -0.33 12.44 -26.76
CA ALA A 136 -0.40 12.08 -25.33
C ALA A 136 -0.66 13.30 -24.41
N HIS A 137 -0.16 14.48 -24.75
CA HIS A 137 -0.43 15.70 -23.98
C HIS A 137 -1.87 16.20 -24.14
N ILE A 138 -2.53 15.89 -25.27
CA ILE A 138 -3.95 16.17 -25.46
C ILE A 138 -4.79 15.22 -24.62
N LYS A 139 -4.41 13.92 -24.54
CA LYS A 139 -5.03 12.97 -23.61
C LYS A 139 -5.02 13.51 -22.17
N ASP A 140 -3.85 13.94 -21.69
CA ASP A 140 -3.74 14.48 -20.32
C ASP A 140 -4.66 15.68 -20.12
N PHE A 141 -4.69 16.60 -21.09
CA PHE A 141 -5.56 17.77 -21.04
C PHE A 141 -7.04 17.36 -20.97
N ILE A 142 -7.50 16.43 -21.82
CA ILE A 142 -8.92 16.08 -21.83
C ILE A 142 -9.35 15.31 -20.58
N VAL A 143 -8.50 14.42 -20.05
CA VAL A 143 -8.80 13.66 -18.81
C VAL A 143 -8.87 14.58 -17.60
N GLN A 144 -8.06 15.64 -17.56
CA GLN A 144 -8.05 16.61 -16.47
C GLN A 144 -9.24 17.58 -16.50
N ASN A 145 -9.72 17.92 -17.69
CA ASN A 145 -10.71 19.00 -17.87
C ASN A 145 -12.12 18.49 -18.18
N PHE A 146 -12.28 17.23 -18.58
CA PHE A 146 -13.57 16.64 -18.96
C PHE A 146 -13.77 15.27 -18.30
N ASN A 147 -15.03 14.93 -18.03
CA ASN A 147 -15.40 13.66 -17.39
C ASN A 147 -15.43 12.50 -18.42
N ILE A 148 -14.26 12.10 -18.91
CA ILE A 148 -14.08 11.03 -19.89
C ILE A 148 -13.33 9.88 -19.21
N ASP A 149 -13.86 8.66 -19.30
CA ASP A 149 -13.20 7.48 -18.75
C ASP A 149 -11.87 7.22 -19.49
N GLU A 150 -10.75 7.23 -18.76
CA GLU A 150 -9.43 6.98 -19.33
C GLU A 150 -9.34 5.60 -20.00
N LYS A 151 -10.15 4.62 -19.58
CA LYS A 151 -10.16 3.24 -20.12
C LYS A 151 -10.61 3.16 -21.58
N ILE A 152 -11.40 4.12 -22.05
CA ILE A 152 -11.83 4.17 -23.46
C ILE A 152 -10.79 4.87 -24.35
N ILE A 153 -9.75 5.50 -23.79
CA ILE A 153 -8.81 6.33 -24.53
C ILE A 153 -7.60 5.52 -25.02
N SER A 154 -7.27 5.63 -26.30
CA SER A 154 -6.04 5.10 -26.91
C SER A 154 -5.24 6.22 -27.57
N VAL A 155 -3.95 6.35 -27.26
CA VAL A 155 -3.09 7.35 -27.91
C VAL A 155 -2.47 6.74 -29.16
N ILE A 156 -2.94 7.16 -30.33
CA ILE A 156 -2.43 6.68 -31.62
C ILE A 156 -2.14 7.90 -32.51
N PRO A 157 -0.85 8.27 -32.65
CA PRO A 157 -0.43 9.33 -33.56
C PRO A 157 -0.84 9.06 -35.02
N ASN A 158 -0.85 10.11 -35.84
CA ASN A 158 -0.84 9.97 -37.28
C ASN A 158 0.46 9.29 -37.74
N GLY A 159 0.35 8.47 -38.78
CA GLY A 159 1.47 7.78 -39.39
C GLY A 159 2.09 8.56 -40.56
N ILE A 160 3.36 8.26 -40.85
CA ILE A 160 4.10 8.71 -42.02
C ILE A 160 4.36 7.50 -42.92
N ASP A 161 3.90 7.56 -44.16
CA ASP A 161 4.27 6.59 -45.19
C ASP A 161 5.64 6.97 -45.77
N GLU A 162 6.68 6.24 -45.37
CA GLU A 162 8.05 6.52 -45.78
C GLU A 162 8.29 6.33 -47.29
N LYS A 163 7.38 5.67 -48.00
CA LYS A 163 7.45 5.47 -49.46
C LYS A 163 7.04 6.73 -50.22
N LYS A 164 6.26 7.62 -49.60
CA LYS A 164 5.86 8.92 -50.18
C LYS A 164 6.93 10.01 -50.03
N TRP A 165 8.00 9.76 -49.26
CA TRP A 165 9.04 10.76 -48.95
C TRP A 165 10.43 10.27 -49.38
N THR A 166 10.94 10.87 -50.46
CA THR A 166 12.21 10.47 -51.07
C THR A 166 13.38 10.90 -50.19
N TYR A 167 13.99 9.94 -49.49
CA TYR A 167 15.17 10.19 -48.65
C TYR A 167 16.34 10.72 -49.48
N LYS A 168 17.05 11.68 -48.90
CA LYS A 168 18.31 12.17 -49.41
C LYS A 168 19.20 12.54 -48.24
N GLU A 169 20.46 12.10 -48.30
CA GLU A 169 21.46 12.58 -47.37
C GLU A 169 21.79 14.05 -47.66
N ARG A 170 21.74 14.87 -46.62
CA ARG A 170 21.90 16.32 -46.69
C ARG A 170 23.06 16.75 -45.81
N GLU A 171 23.63 17.87 -46.21
CA GLU A 171 24.64 18.62 -45.48
C GLU A 171 24.08 19.99 -45.08
N ASN A 172 24.86 20.74 -44.30
CA ASN A 172 24.56 22.13 -43.99
C ASN A 172 24.38 22.95 -45.28
N GLY A 173 23.40 23.84 -45.27
CA GLY A 173 23.10 24.70 -46.40
C GLY A 173 22.34 25.94 -45.93
N PHE A 174 21.63 26.63 -46.82
CA PHE A 174 21.06 27.94 -46.52
C PHE A 174 19.54 28.01 -46.66
N ASN A 175 18.89 26.91 -47.05
CA ASN A 175 17.46 26.91 -47.31
C ASN A 175 16.68 26.34 -46.11
N ILE A 176 15.84 27.17 -45.49
CA ILE A 176 14.99 26.83 -44.35
C ILE A 176 13.54 26.76 -44.83
N ALA A 177 12.88 25.64 -44.58
CA ALA A 177 11.47 25.44 -44.87
C ALA A 177 10.59 25.78 -43.66
N TYR A 178 9.42 26.34 -43.94
CA TYR A 178 8.29 26.40 -43.02
C TYR A 178 7.03 25.96 -43.78
N VAL A 179 6.24 25.08 -43.17
CA VAL A 179 5.10 24.45 -43.84
C VAL A 179 3.86 24.49 -42.96
N GLY A 180 2.73 24.93 -43.53
CA GLY A 180 1.41 24.85 -42.91
C GLY A 180 0.60 26.15 -43.00
N TYR A 181 -0.60 26.12 -42.45
CA TYR A 181 -1.41 27.33 -42.29
C TYR A 181 -0.69 28.36 -41.42
N ILE A 182 -0.86 29.64 -41.74
CA ILE A 182 -0.27 30.73 -41.00
C ILE A 182 -1.40 31.41 -40.21
N ASN A 183 -1.35 31.20 -38.90
CA ASN A 183 -2.28 31.77 -37.92
C ASN A 183 -1.56 31.90 -36.57
N TYR A 184 -2.21 32.54 -35.59
CA TYR A 184 -1.63 32.79 -34.27
C TYR A 184 -1.07 31.53 -33.56
N LYS A 185 -1.65 30.33 -33.76
CA LYS A 185 -1.20 29.08 -33.12
C LYS A 185 0.12 28.58 -33.69
N LYS A 186 0.42 28.93 -34.93
CA LYS A 186 1.61 28.51 -35.68
C LYS A 186 2.79 29.46 -35.48
N GLY A 187 2.62 30.46 -34.61
CA GLY A 187 3.66 31.38 -34.15
C GLY A 187 4.35 32.18 -35.25
N PRO A 188 3.63 32.88 -36.15
CA PRO A 188 4.23 33.64 -37.25
C PRO A 188 5.17 34.76 -36.80
N MET A 189 4.90 35.37 -35.65
CA MET A 189 5.77 36.39 -35.07
C MET A 189 7.12 35.78 -34.65
N LEU A 190 7.06 34.65 -33.93
CA LEU A 190 8.24 33.92 -33.51
C LEU A 190 9.05 33.43 -34.71
N LEU A 191 8.39 32.97 -35.77
CA LEU A 191 9.03 32.60 -37.03
C LEU A 191 9.91 33.72 -37.60
N LEU A 192 9.35 34.92 -37.77
CA LEU A 192 10.07 36.05 -38.36
C LEU A 192 11.23 36.52 -37.48
N HIS A 193 11.02 36.61 -36.16
CA HIS A 193 12.08 37.02 -35.23
C HIS A 193 13.19 35.98 -35.12
N THR A 194 12.86 34.68 -35.11
CA THR A 194 13.86 33.62 -35.14
C THR A 194 14.63 33.64 -36.45
N PHE A 195 13.96 33.78 -37.59
CA PHE A 195 14.63 33.86 -38.88
C PHE A 195 15.52 35.10 -39.00
N LYS A 196 15.09 36.25 -38.48
CA LYS A 196 15.95 37.45 -38.42
C LYS A 196 17.25 37.19 -37.67
N ALA A 197 17.17 36.52 -36.52
CA ALA A 197 18.38 36.19 -35.76
C ALA A 197 19.30 35.22 -36.50
N ILE A 198 18.75 34.27 -37.27
CA ILE A 198 19.53 33.37 -38.14
C ILE A 198 20.19 34.16 -39.28
N TYR A 199 19.46 35.07 -39.91
CA TYR A 199 19.96 35.94 -40.98
C TYR A 199 21.06 36.89 -40.49
N ASP A 200 20.98 37.38 -39.25
CA ASP A 200 21.99 38.27 -38.67
C ASP A 200 23.33 37.57 -38.41
N GLU A 201 23.30 36.24 -38.22
CA GLU A 201 24.51 35.43 -38.07
C GLU A 201 25.10 35.08 -39.44
N ASP A 202 24.26 34.79 -40.44
CA ASP A 202 24.67 34.62 -41.84
C ASP A 202 23.55 35.02 -42.81
N ASN A 203 23.77 36.09 -43.57
CA ASN A 203 22.76 36.66 -44.46
C ASN A 203 22.46 35.81 -45.71
N ARG A 204 23.19 34.70 -45.91
CA ARG A 204 22.92 33.74 -47.00
C ARG A 204 21.67 32.91 -46.74
N TYR A 205 21.24 32.75 -45.49
CA TYR A 205 20.05 31.98 -45.15
C TYR A 205 18.78 32.54 -45.80
N LYS A 206 17.92 31.65 -46.29
CA LYS A 206 16.63 31.95 -46.90
C LYS A 206 15.53 31.11 -46.26
N LEU A 207 14.43 31.76 -45.90
CA LEU A 207 13.22 31.13 -45.37
C LEU A 207 12.19 31.00 -46.50
N TYR A 208 11.81 29.77 -46.82
CA TYR A 208 10.78 29.44 -47.79
C TYR A 208 9.53 28.97 -47.07
N ILE A 209 8.40 29.57 -47.41
CA ILE A 209 7.13 29.34 -46.72
C ILE A 209 6.14 28.71 -47.70
N ALA A 210 5.80 27.46 -47.42
CA ALA A 210 4.70 26.73 -48.04
C ALA A 210 3.46 26.78 -47.13
N GLY A 211 2.53 27.70 -47.38
CA GLY A 211 1.42 27.92 -46.47
C GLY A 211 0.37 28.92 -46.95
N VAL A 212 -0.73 29.02 -46.20
CA VAL A 212 -1.83 29.96 -46.46
C VAL A 212 -2.15 30.72 -45.18
N PHE A 213 -2.23 32.05 -45.28
CA PHE A 213 -2.70 32.91 -44.20
C PHE A 213 -4.21 32.72 -44.00
N GLN A 214 -4.63 32.44 -42.77
CA GLN A 214 -6.05 32.29 -42.44
C GLN A 214 -6.70 33.59 -41.93
N ASP A 215 -5.89 34.62 -41.67
CA ASP A 215 -6.34 35.93 -41.22
C ASP A 215 -5.57 37.05 -41.94
N ASN A 216 -6.28 38.05 -42.45
CA ASN A 216 -5.66 39.18 -43.17
C ASN A 216 -4.78 40.05 -42.27
N ARG A 217 -5.00 40.06 -40.95
CA ARG A 217 -4.17 40.80 -39.99
C ARG A 217 -2.76 40.21 -39.91
N ASP A 218 -2.66 38.88 -40.00
CA ASP A 218 -1.37 38.19 -40.05
C ASP A 218 -0.60 38.59 -41.31
N VAL A 219 -1.27 38.73 -42.46
CA VAL A 219 -0.67 39.20 -43.72
C VAL A 219 -0.11 40.62 -43.58
N LEU A 220 -0.89 41.54 -43.01
CA LEU A 220 -0.48 42.93 -42.81
C LEU A 220 0.75 43.04 -41.91
N TYR A 221 0.71 42.37 -40.75
CA TYR A 221 1.83 42.34 -39.82
C TYR A 221 3.07 41.70 -40.46
N TYR A 222 2.90 40.56 -41.11
CA TYR A 222 3.99 39.82 -41.75
C TYR A 222 4.71 40.66 -42.79
N ASN A 223 3.96 41.30 -43.71
CA ASN A 223 4.52 42.18 -44.74
C ASN A 223 5.24 43.40 -44.15
N GLN A 224 4.68 44.02 -43.12
CA GLN A 224 5.33 45.12 -42.42
C GLN A 224 6.66 44.68 -41.80
N MET A 225 6.66 43.52 -41.12
CA MET A 225 7.85 43.03 -40.42
C MET A 225 8.94 42.57 -41.36
N VAL A 226 8.61 41.89 -42.47
CA VAL A 226 9.62 41.51 -43.48
C VAL A 226 10.34 42.74 -44.02
N ARG A 227 9.61 43.84 -44.31
CA ARG A 227 10.22 45.11 -44.73
C ARG A 227 10.99 45.80 -43.62
N GLY A 228 10.40 45.90 -42.43
CA GLY A 228 11.01 46.57 -41.28
C GLY A 228 12.29 45.89 -40.79
N LEU A 229 12.42 44.59 -41.03
CA LEU A 229 13.60 43.79 -40.69
C LEU A 229 14.61 43.66 -41.85
N GLY A 230 14.31 44.19 -43.04
CA GLY A 230 15.19 44.10 -44.21
C GLY A 230 15.35 42.69 -44.77
N LEU A 231 14.29 41.89 -44.74
CA LEU A 231 14.29 40.46 -45.09
C LEU A 231 13.61 40.14 -46.43
N GLU A 232 13.29 41.15 -47.25
CA GLU A 232 12.48 41.02 -48.47
C GLU A 232 13.06 40.04 -49.49
N ASN A 233 14.39 39.91 -49.55
CA ASN A 233 15.09 39.00 -50.47
C ASN A 233 15.37 37.61 -49.89
N ASN A 234 15.15 37.44 -48.59
CA ASN A 234 15.50 36.23 -47.83
C ASN A 234 14.27 35.48 -47.33
N VAL A 235 13.10 36.12 -47.30
CA VAL A 235 11.84 35.50 -46.92
C VAL A 235 10.97 35.35 -48.16
N ILE A 236 10.77 34.10 -48.58
CA ILE A 236 10.14 33.73 -49.85
C ILE A 236 8.83 33.01 -49.54
N TYR A 237 7.71 33.66 -49.85
CA TYR A 237 6.38 33.07 -49.72
C TYR A 237 5.97 32.41 -51.03
N GLU A 238 5.75 31.09 -51.01
CA GLU A 238 5.46 30.31 -52.22
C GLU A 238 4.02 29.78 -52.24
N GLY A 239 3.19 30.16 -51.27
CA GLY A 239 1.81 29.70 -51.18
C GLY A 239 1.68 28.21 -50.83
N TRP A 240 0.48 27.66 -51.03
CA TRP A 240 0.24 26.23 -50.78
C TRP A 240 0.95 25.35 -51.82
N GLN A 241 1.58 24.27 -51.36
CA GLN A 241 2.30 23.32 -52.21
C GLN A 241 1.54 22.00 -52.28
N ASN A 242 1.17 21.57 -53.50
CA ASN A 242 0.45 20.31 -53.73
C ASN A 242 1.38 19.08 -53.71
N ASP A 243 2.65 19.27 -54.06
CA ASP A 243 3.68 18.24 -54.05
C ASP A 243 4.80 18.66 -53.08
N LEU A 244 4.60 18.32 -51.81
CA LEU A 244 5.51 18.73 -50.75
C LEU A 244 6.84 17.96 -50.80
N ASP A 245 6.87 16.70 -51.25
CA ASP A 245 8.11 15.92 -51.36
C ASP A 245 9.07 16.58 -52.35
N LYS A 246 8.55 16.98 -53.52
CA LYS A 246 9.32 17.72 -54.52
C LYS A 246 9.74 19.10 -54.02
N TRP A 247 8.85 19.82 -53.34
CA TRP A 247 9.15 21.18 -52.84
C TRP A 247 10.24 21.20 -51.76
N LEU A 248 10.31 20.15 -50.95
CA LEU A 248 11.33 19.99 -49.89
C LEU A 248 12.70 19.54 -50.44
N GLU A 249 12.82 19.22 -51.74
CA GLU A 249 14.00 18.59 -52.32
C GLU A 249 15.30 19.39 -52.14
N ASP A 250 15.23 20.71 -52.21
CA ASP A 250 16.34 21.67 -52.10
C ASP A 250 16.46 22.33 -50.71
N LYS A 251 15.68 21.88 -49.71
CA LYS A 251 15.66 22.47 -48.36
C LYS A 251 16.61 21.74 -47.41
N ASN A 252 17.24 22.47 -46.48
CA ASN A 252 18.19 21.91 -45.51
C ASN A 252 17.59 21.83 -44.10
N TYR A 253 16.76 22.79 -43.70
CA TYR A 253 16.17 22.81 -42.36
C TYR A 253 14.66 22.92 -42.46
N ILE A 254 13.94 22.41 -41.46
CA ILE A 254 12.53 22.74 -41.25
C ILE A 254 12.35 23.43 -39.91
N LEU A 255 11.85 24.66 -39.92
CA LEU A 255 11.66 25.47 -38.73
C LEU A 255 10.20 25.38 -38.28
N CYS A 256 9.99 24.93 -37.04
CA CYS A 256 8.67 24.90 -36.40
C CYS A 256 8.66 25.89 -35.23
N THR A 257 7.69 26.81 -35.26
CA THR A 257 7.53 27.89 -34.28
C THR A 257 6.13 27.87 -33.63
N SER A 258 5.43 26.74 -33.73
CA SER A 258 4.09 26.59 -33.18
C SER A 258 4.05 26.79 -31.66
N VAL A 259 2.87 27.16 -31.16
CA VAL A 259 2.60 27.29 -29.71
C VAL A 259 2.03 26.00 -29.13
N LEU A 260 1.26 25.26 -29.92
CA LEU A 260 0.66 23.97 -29.57
C LEU A 260 0.40 23.14 -30.84
N GLU A 261 0.74 21.85 -30.80
CA GLU A 261 0.45 20.86 -31.84
C GLU A 261 0.16 19.51 -31.17
N SER A 262 -0.87 18.77 -31.59
CA SER A 262 -0.94 17.34 -31.23
C SER A 262 0.18 16.54 -31.86
N GLN A 263 0.47 16.86 -33.13
CA GLN A 263 1.53 16.27 -33.92
C GLN A 263 1.82 17.19 -35.12
N ASN A 264 3.09 17.52 -35.36
CA ASN A 264 3.46 18.33 -36.51
C ASN A 264 3.84 17.45 -37.71
N MET A 265 2.86 17.19 -38.58
CA MET A 265 3.04 16.31 -39.74
C MET A 265 4.14 16.79 -40.67
N SER A 266 4.18 18.08 -41.00
CA SER A 266 5.17 18.62 -41.94
C SER A 266 6.61 18.45 -41.47
N VAL A 267 6.86 18.63 -40.17
CA VAL A 267 8.17 18.39 -39.56
C VAL A 267 8.54 16.91 -39.68
N MET A 268 7.61 16.01 -39.38
CA MET A 268 7.87 14.56 -39.48
C MET A 268 8.12 14.10 -40.92
N GLN A 269 7.40 14.66 -41.89
CA GLN A 269 7.60 14.41 -43.31
C GLN A 269 8.99 14.88 -43.77
N ALA A 270 9.40 16.08 -43.35
CA ALA A 270 10.74 16.60 -43.64
C ALA A 270 11.84 15.77 -42.96
N MET A 271 11.65 15.35 -41.71
CA MET A 271 12.57 14.43 -41.02
C MET A 271 12.71 13.11 -41.77
N CYS A 272 11.62 12.53 -42.27
CA CYS A 272 11.63 11.31 -43.10
C CYS A 272 12.46 11.49 -44.38
N LYS A 273 12.49 12.71 -44.92
CA LYS A 273 13.29 13.12 -46.10
C LYS A 273 14.76 13.43 -45.78
N GLY A 274 15.18 13.32 -44.52
CA GLY A 274 16.54 13.66 -44.06
C GLY A 274 16.77 15.16 -43.79
N ILE A 275 15.71 15.96 -43.70
CA ILE A 275 15.82 17.41 -43.41
C ILE A 275 15.94 17.62 -41.90
N LYS A 276 16.88 18.49 -41.49
CA LYS A 276 17.16 18.76 -40.08
C LYS A 276 15.99 19.52 -39.42
N PRO A 277 15.37 18.96 -38.37
CA PRO A 277 14.26 19.62 -37.70
C PRO A 277 14.74 20.63 -36.64
N ILE A 278 14.14 21.82 -36.64
CA ILE A 278 14.39 22.88 -35.66
C ILE A 278 13.06 23.23 -35.01
N ILE A 279 12.75 22.57 -33.88
CA ILE A 279 11.38 22.53 -33.34
C ILE A 279 11.28 23.36 -32.06
N HIS A 280 10.39 24.34 -32.04
CA HIS A 280 10.12 25.10 -30.82
C HIS A 280 9.59 24.16 -29.74
N ASN A 281 10.03 24.32 -28.49
CA ASN A 281 9.52 23.57 -27.35
C ASN A 281 8.10 24.03 -26.96
N PHE A 282 7.15 23.79 -27.86
CA PHE A 282 5.73 24.08 -27.72
C PHE A 282 5.07 23.14 -26.70
N VAL A 283 3.83 23.45 -26.30
CA VAL A 283 3.09 22.63 -25.33
C VAL A 283 2.91 21.20 -25.86
N GLY A 284 3.61 20.24 -25.25
CA GLY A 284 3.60 18.83 -25.65
C GLY A 284 4.79 18.35 -26.46
N ALA A 285 5.67 19.25 -26.95
CA ALA A 285 6.79 18.89 -27.83
C ALA A 285 7.74 17.84 -27.24
N LYS A 286 8.05 17.93 -25.94
CA LYS A 286 8.90 16.94 -25.21
C LYS A 286 8.31 15.54 -25.12
N LYS A 287 7.01 15.37 -25.38
CA LYS A 287 6.37 14.04 -25.46
C LYS A 287 6.43 13.45 -26.87
N ILE A 288 6.76 14.26 -27.87
CA ILE A 288 6.79 13.87 -29.28
C ILE A 288 8.22 13.70 -29.75
N TYR A 289 9.12 14.62 -29.38
CA TYR A 289 10.49 14.72 -29.90
C TYR A 289 11.54 14.65 -28.78
N GLY A 290 12.71 14.10 -29.12
CA GLY A 290 13.90 14.17 -28.27
C GLY A 290 14.39 15.60 -28.08
N LYS A 291 15.07 15.86 -26.95
CA LYS A 291 15.56 17.20 -26.56
C LYS A 291 16.50 17.83 -27.59
N GLU A 292 17.20 17.01 -28.36
CA GLU A 292 18.13 17.37 -29.41
C GLU A 292 17.49 18.08 -30.60
N TYR A 293 16.17 17.93 -30.79
CA TYR A 293 15.41 18.61 -31.84
C TYR A 293 14.72 19.88 -31.35
N LEU A 294 14.78 20.16 -30.04
CA LEU A 294 13.98 21.17 -29.37
C LEU A 294 14.79 22.42 -29.01
N TRP A 295 14.21 23.60 -29.26
CA TRP A 295 14.76 24.89 -28.81
C TRP A 295 13.79 25.64 -27.89
N ASN A 296 14.34 26.35 -26.90
CA ASN A 296 13.56 27.17 -25.95
C ASN A 296 13.73 28.66 -26.21
N THR A 297 14.90 29.06 -26.70
CA THR A 297 15.24 30.44 -27.01
C THR A 297 15.60 30.60 -28.48
N ILE A 298 15.47 31.82 -29.00
CA ILE A 298 15.90 32.14 -30.38
C ILE A 298 17.39 31.80 -30.58
N LYS A 299 18.23 32.02 -29.55
CA LYS A 299 19.65 31.68 -29.62
C LYS A 299 19.88 30.17 -29.73
N ASP A 300 19.06 29.35 -29.07
CA ASP A 300 19.13 27.90 -29.23
C ASP A 300 18.83 27.50 -30.68
N ALA A 301 17.79 28.06 -31.30
CA ALA A 301 17.44 27.79 -32.70
C ALA A 301 18.57 28.17 -33.66
N VAL A 302 19.17 29.35 -33.45
CA VAL A 302 20.37 29.81 -34.18
C VAL A 302 21.52 28.81 -34.01
N ASN A 303 21.85 28.43 -32.78
CA ASN A 303 22.94 27.49 -32.51
C ASN A 303 22.70 26.12 -33.16
N MET A 304 21.46 25.64 -33.17
CA MET A 304 21.10 24.37 -33.81
C MET A 304 21.30 24.43 -35.34
N ILE A 305 20.96 25.55 -35.98
CA ILE A 305 21.15 25.74 -37.43
C ILE A 305 22.63 25.91 -37.78
N CYS A 306 23.36 26.72 -37.02
CA CYS A 306 24.79 27.00 -37.26
C CYS A 306 25.72 25.86 -36.80
N SER A 307 25.19 24.78 -36.21
CA SER A 307 25.98 23.63 -35.82
C SER A 307 26.50 22.84 -37.02
N ASP A 308 27.75 22.41 -36.96
CA ASP A 308 28.37 21.51 -37.95
C ASP A 308 27.75 20.10 -37.96
N GLU A 309 26.96 19.74 -36.94
CA GLU A 309 26.33 18.43 -36.86
C GLU A 309 25.06 18.35 -37.72
N TYR A 310 25.11 17.58 -38.81
CA TYR A 310 23.94 17.28 -39.65
C TYR A 310 23.76 15.76 -39.77
N LYS A 311 22.63 15.23 -39.30
CA LYS A 311 22.40 13.78 -39.11
C LYS A 311 21.15 13.28 -39.85
N SER A 312 21.15 13.41 -41.18
CA SER A 312 20.02 13.08 -42.06
C SER A 312 19.40 11.72 -41.75
N ILE A 313 20.25 10.69 -41.59
CA ILE A 313 19.81 9.32 -41.35
C ILE A 313 19.14 9.15 -39.98
N GLU A 314 19.59 9.88 -38.96
CA GLU A 314 19.00 9.83 -37.62
C GLU A 314 17.61 10.45 -37.60
N TYR A 315 17.40 11.53 -38.36
CA TYR A 315 16.08 12.17 -38.48
C TYR A 315 15.06 11.22 -39.13
N ARG A 316 15.47 10.53 -40.20
CA ARG A 316 14.61 9.54 -40.86
C ARG A 316 14.36 8.36 -39.93
N LYS A 317 15.41 7.81 -39.31
CA LYS A 317 15.30 6.69 -38.37
C LYS A 317 14.36 7.01 -37.20
N PHE A 318 14.39 8.24 -36.68
CA PHE A 318 13.45 8.66 -35.66
C PHE A 318 11.98 8.51 -36.09
N ILE A 319 11.66 8.80 -37.35
CA ILE A 319 10.31 8.60 -37.90
C ILE A 319 10.01 7.12 -38.10
N GLU A 320 10.95 6.35 -38.66
CA GLU A 320 10.82 4.90 -38.87
C GLU A 320 10.59 4.14 -37.55
N ASP A 321 11.21 4.61 -36.48
CA ASP A 321 11.17 3.98 -35.18
C ASP A 321 9.87 4.24 -34.40
N ASN A 322 9.18 5.35 -34.68
CA ASN A 322 8.12 5.85 -33.79
C ASN A 322 6.78 6.14 -34.51
N TYR A 323 6.81 6.53 -35.78
CA TYR A 323 5.70 7.16 -36.48
C TYR A 323 5.43 6.58 -37.87
N LEU A 324 5.88 5.37 -38.20
CA LEU A 324 5.53 4.73 -39.47
C LEU A 324 4.03 4.51 -39.60
N LEU A 325 3.52 4.69 -40.82
CA LEU A 325 2.11 4.47 -41.13
C LEU A 325 1.67 3.06 -40.77
N GLU A 326 2.37 2.03 -41.25
CA GLU A 326 2.05 0.63 -40.96
C GLU A 326 1.97 0.31 -39.46
N GLN A 327 2.86 0.91 -38.64
CA GLN A 327 2.82 0.76 -37.19
C GLN A 327 1.54 1.37 -36.59
N GLN A 328 1.12 2.55 -37.05
CA GLN A 328 -0.10 3.19 -36.53
C GLN A 328 -1.36 2.47 -37.03
N ILE A 329 -1.37 2.01 -38.29
CA ILE A 329 -2.44 1.16 -38.84
C ILE A 329 -2.58 -0.12 -38.03
N THR A 330 -1.47 -0.78 -37.68
CA THR A 330 -1.49 -1.98 -36.83
C THR A 330 -2.11 -1.68 -35.46
N LYS A 331 -1.79 -0.55 -34.82
CA LYS A 331 -2.43 -0.13 -33.57
C LYS A 331 -3.93 0.12 -33.75
N ILE A 332 -4.35 0.75 -34.85
CA ILE A 332 -5.77 0.99 -35.17
C ILE A 332 -6.50 -0.35 -35.37
N ARG A 333 -5.91 -1.29 -36.11
CA ARG A 333 -6.45 -2.65 -36.28
C ARG A 333 -6.64 -3.32 -34.93
N LEU A 334 -5.64 -3.27 -34.05
CA LEU A 334 -5.74 -3.83 -32.69
C LEU A 334 -6.87 -3.19 -31.87
N VAL A 335 -7.11 -1.89 -32.01
CA VAL A 335 -8.25 -1.21 -31.36
C VAL A 335 -9.57 -1.76 -31.90
N ILE A 336 -9.71 -1.82 -33.23
CA ILE A 336 -10.92 -2.34 -33.89
C ILE A 336 -11.16 -3.81 -33.50
N THR A 337 -10.13 -4.66 -33.56
CA THR A 337 -10.20 -6.07 -33.15
C THR A 337 -10.56 -6.22 -31.68
N LYS A 338 -10.00 -5.43 -30.76
CA LYS A 338 -10.34 -5.49 -29.33
C LYS A 338 -11.80 -5.14 -29.07
N ILE A 339 -12.30 -4.05 -29.66
CA ILE A 339 -13.71 -3.66 -29.53
C ILE A 339 -14.64 -4.77 -30.05
N ASN A 340 -14.20 -5.47 -31.09
CA ASN A 340 -14.93 -6.56 -31.70
C ASN A 340 -14.91 -7.84 -30.83
N LEU A 341 -13.73 -8.23 -30.33
CA LEU A 341 -13.54 -9.34 -29.39
C LEU A 341 -14.30 -9.11 -28.08
N GLU A 342 -14.45 -7.87 -27.62
CA GLU A 342 -15.25 -7.53 -26.44
C GLU A 342 -16.75 -7.82 -26.62
N LYS A 343 -17.26 -7.93 -27.86
CA LYS A 343 -18.66 -8.32 -28.15
C LYS A 343 -18.78 -9.80 -28.55
N GLU A 344 -17.78 -10.36 -29.24
CA GLU A 344 -17.75 -11.81 -29.56
C GLU A 344 -17.41 -12.70 -28.36
N LYS A 345 -16.66 -12.20 -27.37
CA LYS A 345 -16.48 -12.88 -26.05
C LYS A 345 -17.78 -13.04 -25.26
N PHE A 346 -18.85 -12.31 -25.58
CA PHE A 346 -20.17 -12.50 -24.98
C PHE A 346 -21.08 -13.44 -25.78
N LYS A 347 -20.64 -13.91 -26.96
CA LYS A 347 -21.44 -14.77 -27.85
C LYS A 347 -20.86 -16.17 -28.07
N LEU A 348 -19.67 -16.48 -27.55
CA LEU A 348 -19.05 -17.80 -27.68
C LEU A 348 -18.89 -18.44 -26.28
N LEU A 349 -19.77 -19.40 -26.00
CA LEU A 349 -19.71 -20.39 -24.90
C LEU A 349 -18.26 -20.91 -24.71
N ASP A 350 -17.65 -20.98 -23.54
CA ASP A 350 -18.15 -21.17 -22.18
C ASP A 350 -17.59 -20.08 -21.23
N GLU A 351 -18.41 -19.42 -20.41
CA GLU A 351 -17.89 -18.67 -19.25
C GLU A 351 -17.28 -19.70 -18.28
N PRO A 352 -15.95 -19.86 -18.16
CA PRO A 352 -15.39 -20.88 -17.28
C PRO A 352 -15.74 -20.62 -15.82
N LEU A 353 -16.13 -21.66 -15.07
CA LEU A 353 -16.39 -21.50 -13.64
C LEU A 353 -15.13 -20.95 -12.94
N VAL A 354 -15.31 -19.89 -12.14
CA VAL A 354 -14.27 -19.32 -11.27
C VAL A 354 -14.61 -19.67 -9.83
N THR A 355 -13.69 -20.32 -9.11
CA THR A 355 -13.83 -20.50 -7.66
C THR A 355 -13.11 -19.37 -6.92
N VAL A 356 -13.82 -18.63 -6.06
CA VAL A 356 -13.23 -17.67 -5.13
C VAL A 356 -13.20 -18.29 -3.74
N GLY A 357 -11.98 -18.56 -3.25
CA GLY A 357 -11.76 -19.11 -1.92
C GLY A 357 -11.54 -18.02 -0.88
N ILE A 358 -12.45 -17.88 0.08
CA ILE A 358 -12.35 -16.91 1.18
C ILE A 358 -11.85 -17.61 2.44
N ILE A 359 -10.75 -17.13 3.01
CA ILE A 359 -10.15 -17.68 4.23
C ILE A 359 -10.55 -16.81 5.41
N ASN A 360 -11.10 -17.42 6.47
CA ASN A 360 -11.64 -16.70 7.63
C ASN A 360 -11.17 -17.27 8.97
N TYR A 361 -10.78 -16.37 9.88
CA TYR A 361 -10.62 -16.66 11.30
C TYR A 361 -10.83 -15.38 12.14
N ASN A 362 -11.90 -15.32 12.92
CA ASN A 362 -12.23 -14.18 13.80
C ASN A 362 -12.31 -12.81 13.08
N TYR A 363 -12.85 -12.78 11.86
CA TYR A 363 -12.99 -11.57 11.05
C TYR A 363 -14.44 -11.22 10.72
N SER A 364 -15.36 -11.50 11.67
CA SER A 364 -16.79 -11.26 11.48
C SER A 364 -17.10 -9.82 11.05
N GLU A 365 -16.36 -8.83 11.56
CA GLU A 365 -16.55 -7.42 11.21
C GLU A 365 -16.24 -7.07 9.75
N PHE A 366 -15.38 -7.84 9.08
CA PHE A 366 -14.93 -7.57 7.72
C PHE A 366 -15.61 -8.44 6.66
N LEU A 367 -16.06 -9.62 7.09
CA LEU A 367 -16.54 -10.70 6.24
C LEU A 367 -17.65 -10.29 5.27
N ASP A 368 -18.60 -9.46 5.71
CA ASP A 368 -19.73 -9.00 4.87
C ASP A 368 -19.24 -8.27 3.62
N LYS A 369 -18.30 -7.32 3.77
CA LYS A 369 -17.77 -6.56 2.63
C LYS A 369 -16.96 -7.46 1.70
N SER A 370 -16.23 -8.43 2.25
CA SER A 370 -15.45 -9.39 1.47
C SER A 370 -16.35 -10.25 0.58
N ILE A 371 -17.34 -10.93 1.17
CA ILE A 371 -18.29 -11.78 0.44
C ILE A 371 -19.10 -10.95 -0.58
N GLU A 372 -19.62 -9.79 -0.17
CA GLU A 372 -20.37 -8.93 -1.07
C GLU A 372 -19.56 -8.44 -2.27
N SER A 373 -18.26 -8.19 -2.11
CA SER A 373 -17.41 -7.75 -3.23
C SER A 373 -17.30 -8.79 -4.34
N VAL A 374 -17.36 -10.08 -3.98
CA VAL A 374 -17.38 -11.21 -4.91
C VAL A 374 -18.77 -11.38 -5.54
N LEU A 375 -19.83 -11.30 -4.73
CA LEU A 375 -21.22 -11.39 -5.23
C LEU A 375 -21.59 -10.25 -6.19
N LYS A 376 -20.98 -9.07 -6.03
CA LYS A 376 -21.18 -7.87 -6.87
C LYS A 376 -20.38 -7.92 -8.18
N GLN A 377 -19.61 -8.98 -8.47
CA GLN A 377 -18.88 -9.09 -9.73
C GLN A 377 -19.82 -9.18 -10.94
N ASN A 378 -19.43 -8.56 -12.05
CA ASN A 378 -20.13 -8.62 -13.33
C ASN A 378 -19.93 -9.97 -14.04
N TYR A 379 -18.90 -10.72 -13.66
CA TYR A 379 -18.73 -12.11 -14.04
C TYR A 379 -19.64 -12.99 -13.18
N LYS A 380 -20.55 -13.78 -13.77
CA LYS A 380 -21.60 -14.47 -13.01
C LYS A 380 -21.33 -15.95 -12.71
N ASN A 381 -20.52 -16.63 -13.51
CA ASN A 381 -20.18 -18.04 -13.28
C ASN A 381 -19.13 -18.21 -12.17
N ILE A 382 -19.54 -17.92 -10.92
CA ILE A 382 -18.68 -17.92 -9.73
C ILE A 382 -19.19 -18.92 -8.70
N GLU A 383 -18.29 -19.75 -8.19
CA GLU A 383 -18.42 -20.50 -6.94
C GLU A 383 -17.64 -19.77 -5.84
N ILE A 384 -18.18 -19.71 -4.62
CA ILE A 384 -17.48 -19.22 -3.44
C ILE A 384 -17.29 -20.38 -2.46
N ILE A 385 -16.05 -20.60 -2.02
CA ILE A 385 -15.73 -21.56 -0.95
C ILE A 385 -15.19 -20.76 0.22
N ILE A 386 -15.80 -20.86 1.39
CA ILE A 386 -15.37 -20.15 2.61
C ILE A 386 -14.80 -21.17 3.59
N THR A 387 -13.53 -21.03 3.99
CA THR A 387 -12.93 -21.87 5.04
C THR A 387 -12.88 -21.10 6.35
N ASP A 388 -13.56 -21.59 7.39
CA ASP A 388 -13.53 -21.02 8.74
C ASP A 388 -12.63 -21.86 9.66
N ASP A 389 -11.56 -21.25 10.17
CA ASP A 389 -10.57 -21.92 11.02
C ASP A 389 -10.95 -21.92 12.51
N SER A 390 -12.20 -22.32 12.81
CA SER A 390 -12.76 -22.41 14.17
C SER A 390 -12.88 -21.04 14.85
N SER A 391 -13.56 -20.10 14.17
CA SER A 391 -13.79 -18.75 14.71
C SER A 391 -14.64 -18.79 15.99
N SER A 392 -14.29 -17.93 16.95
CA SER A 392 -15.03 -17.77 18.21
C SER A 392 -15.95 -16.54 18.20
N ASP A 393 -15.92 -15.72 17.15
CA ASP A 393 -16.81 -14.58 16.93
C ASP A 393 -18.04 -14.92 16.08
N ASP A 394 -18.81 -13.89 15.72
CA ASP A 394 -20.06 -14.05 14.97
C ASP A 394 -19.79 -14.52 13.50
N SER A 395 -18.55 -14.89 13.12
CA SER A 395 -18.21 -15.31 11.75
C SER A 395 -18.99 -16.53 11.31
N VAL A 396 -19.03 -17.58 12.15
CA VAL A 396 -19.70 -18.84 11.78
C VAL A 396 -21.18 -18.62 11.49
N GLU A 397 -21.86 -17.80 12.29
CA GLU A 397 -23.27 -17.46 12.08
C GLU A 397 -23.47 -16.67 10.78
N LYS A 398 -22.61 -15.69 10.49
CA LYS A 398 -22.65 -14.94 9.23
C LYS A 398 -22.43 -15.83 8.02
N ILE A 399 -21.40 -16.68 8.04
CA ILE A 399 -21.09 -17.62 6.95
C ILE A 399 -22.31 -18.51 6.67
N LYS A 400 -22.93 -19.09 7.71
CA LYS A 400 -24.16 -19.90 7.56
C LYS A 400 -25.31 -19.10 6.98
N SER A 401 -25.44 -17.82 7.32
CA SER A 401 -26.47 -16.95 6.73
C SER A 401 -26.28 -16.76 5.23
N TYR A 402 -25.04 -16.58 4.76
CA TYR A 402 -24.73 -16.48 3.33
C TYR A 402 -24.91 -17.82 2.60
N GLU A 403 -24.44 -18.92 3.18
CA GLU A 403 -24.60 -20.28 2.64
C GLU A 403 -26.08 -20.64 2.45
N ASN A 404 -26.94 -20.32 3.42
CA ASN A 404 -28.39 -20.55 3.29
C ASN A 404 -29.08 -19.63 2.26
N LYS A 405 -28.48 -18.48 1.94
CA LYS A 405 -29.07 -17.47 1.06
C LYS A 405 -28.64 -17.64 -0.40
N TYR A 406 -27.46 -18.20 -0.65
CA TYR A 406 -26.85 -18.27 -1.99
C TYR A 406 -26.34 -19.69 -2.28
N GLU A 407 -26.92 -20.35 -3.29
CA GLU A 407 -26.58 -21.73 -3.67
C GLU A 407 -25.14 -21.91 -4.17
N ASN A 408 -24.48 -20.83 -4.60
CA ASN A 408 -23.11 -20.86 -5.09
C ASN A 408 -22.05 -20.63 -3.98
N ILE A 409 -22.46 -20.60 -2.71
CA ILE A 409 -21.57 -20.48 -1.55
C ILE A 409 -21.56 -21.80 -0.79
N ASN A 410 -20.37 -22.34 -0.52
CA ASN A 410 -20.18 -23.50 0.36
C ASN A 410 -19.14 -23.16 1.43
N ALA A 411 -19.36 -23.61 2.67
CA ALA A 411 -18.43 -23.40 3.77
C ALA A 411 -17.78 -24.69 4.27
N ILE A 412 -16.53 -24.59 4.72
CA ILE A 412 -15.79 -25.66 5.41
C ILE A 412 -15.44 -25.15 6.80
N TYR A 413 -15.90 -25.86 7.83
CA TYR A 413 -15.70 -25.48 9.23
C TYR A 413 -14.68 -26.41 9.89
N HIS A 414 -13.59 -25.85 10.42
CA HIS A 414 -12.63 -26.63 11.18
C HIS A 414 -13.10 -26.85 12.62
N ALA A 415 -12.84 -28.06 13.13
CA ALA A 415 -13.15 -28.42 14.53
C ALA A 415 -12.25 -27.70 15.56
N SER A 416 -11.06 -27.27 15.13
CA SER A 416 -10.08 -26.57 15.96
C SER A 416 -9.23 -25.66 15.07
N ASN A 417 -8.79 -24.53 15.62
CA ASN A 417 -7.92 -23.60 14.91
C ASN A 417 -6.61 -24.29 14.49
N SER A 418 -6.27 -24.21 13.21
CA SER A 418 -5.07 -24.80 12.61
C SER A 418 -3.82 -23.94 12.84
N GLY A 419 -4.02 -22.68 13.19
CA GLY A 419 -2.95 -21.74 13.53
C GLY A 419 -2.28 -21.09 12.32
N ASN A 420 -2.71 -21.38 11.09
CA ASN A 420 -2.21 -20.74 9.87
C ASN A 420 -3.26 -20.81 8.74
N ALA A 421 -3.05 -20.06 7.65
CA ALA A 421 -3.97 -20.06 6.51
C ALA A 421 -3.80 -21.26 5.56
N TYR A 422 -2.69 -22.00 5.63
CA TYR A 422 -2.33 -23.03 4.63
C TYR A 422 -3.39 -24.11 4.52
N ARG A 423 -3.91 -24.61 5.65
CA ARG A 423 -4.95 -25.63 5.65
C ARG A 423 -6.18 -25.20 4.86
N GLY A 424 -6.64 -23.97 5.08
CA GLY A 424 -7.77 -23.41 4.34
C GLY A 424 -7.48 -23.29 2.84
N ILE A 425 -6.28 -22.81 2.48
CA ILE A 425 -5.85 -22.69 1.07
C ILE A 425 -5.80 -24.07 0.40
N GLU A 426 -5.24 -25.10 1.04
CA GLU A 426 -5.19 -26.46 0.50
C GLU A 426 -6.59 -27.05 0.27
N GLU A 427 -7.49 -26.84 1.23
CA GLU A 427 -8.87 -27.30 1.12
C GLU A 427 -9.60 -26.56 -0.01
N ILE A 428 -9.41 -25.24 -0.15
CA ILE A 428 -9.95 -24.47 -1.28
C ILE A 428 -9.44 -25.03 -2.62
N ILE A 429 -8.13 -25.23 -2.78
CA ILE A 429 -7.55 -25.79 -4.03
C ILE A 429 -8.16 -27.16 -4.34
N LYS A 430 -8.29 -28.00 -3.32
CA LYS A 430 -8.82 -29.36 -3.45
C LYS A 430 -10.30 -29.38 -3.85
N TYR A 431 -11.12 -28.50 -3.29
CA TYR A 431 -12.57 -28.50 -3.49
C TYR A 431 -13.04 -27.55 -4.60
N ALA A 432 -12.17 -26.66 -5.11
CA ALA A 432 -12.49 -25.76 -6.21
C ALA A 432 -12.93 -26.54 -7.45
N ARG A 433 -14.15 -26.25 -7.96
CA ARG A 433 -14.64 -26.82 -9.22
C ARG A 433 -14.31 -25.95 -10.42
N GLY A 434 -13.90 -24.70 -10.19
CA GLY A 434 -13.57 -23.75 -11.23
C GLY A 434 -12.40 -24.20 -12.11
N LYS A 435 -12.47 -23.88 -13.40
CA LYS A 435 -11.31 -23.94 -14.30
C LYS A 435 -10.22 -22.97 -13.83
N TYR A 436 -10.66 -21.86 -13.24
CA TYR A 436 -9.82 -20.86 -12.61
C TYR A 436 -10.21 -20.72 -11.13
N PHE A 437 -9.25 -20.35 -10.29
CA PHE A 437 -9.53 -20.03 -8.90
C PHE A 437 -8.69 -18.87 -8.38
N MET A 438 -9.17 -18.18 -7.35
CA MET A 438 -8.41 -17.15 -6.64
C MET A 438 -8.66 -17.24 -5.14
N PHE A 439 -7.74 -16.71 -4.35
CA PHE A 439 -7.91 -16.56 -2.90
C PHE A 439 -8.34 -15.14 -2.58
N LEU A 440 -8.99 -14.98 -1.42
CA LEU A 440 -9.28 -13.68 -0.84
C LEU A 440 -9.28 -13.82 0.68
N SER A 441 -8.59 -12.94 1.39
CA SER A 441 -8.67 -12.90 2.85
C SER A 441 -9.98 -12.23 3.27
N SER A 442 -10.63 -12.69 4.36
CA SER A 442 -11.91 -12.13 4.77
C SER A 442 -11.84 -10.69 5.31
N ASP A 443 -10.64 -10.21 5.63
CA ASP A 443 -10.32 -8.81 5.94
C ASP A 443 -10.13 -7.92 4.69
N ASP A 444 -10.05 -8.50 3.49
CA ASP A 444 -9.87 -7.81 2.20
C ASP A 444 -11.11 -7.89 1.30
N PHE A 445 -11.13 -7.12 0.21
CA PHE A 445 -12.24 -7.13 -0.76
C PHE A 445 -11.79 -6.81 -2.19
N LEU A 446 -12.54 -7.26 -3.20
CA LEU A 446 -12.30 -6.90 -4.60
C LEU A 446 -12.60 -5.42 -4.82
N SER A 447 -11.69 -4.71 -5.49
CA SER A 447 -11.74 -3.24 -5.60
C SER A 447 -12.79 -2.71 -6.58
N ASP A 448 -13.23 -3.53 -7.55
CA ASP A 448 -14.24 -3.19 -8.54
C ASP A 448 -15.04 -4.42 -8.98
N SER A 449 -16.24 -4.19 -9.53
CA SER A 449 -17.14 -5.21 -10.10
C SER A 449 -16.60 -5.96 -11.33
N ASN A 450 -15.51 -5.54 -11.96
CA ASN A 450 -14.97 -6.17 -13.18
C ASN A 450 -13.67 -6.98 -12.97
N VAL A 451 -13.15 -7.08 -11.75
CA VAL A 451 -11.84 -7.70 -11.47
C VAL A 451 -11.76 -9.12 -12.02
N ILE A 452 -12.73 -9.98 -11.70
CA ILE A 452 -12.74 -11.37 -12.17
C ILE A 452 -12.88 -11.45 -13.69
N LYS A 453 -13.76 -10.62 -14.27
CA LYS A 453 -13.97 -10.55 -15.72
C LYS A 453 -12.68 -10.19 -16.47
N MET A 454 -11.90 -9.26 -15.93
CA MET A 454 -10.62 -8.86 -16.51
C MET A 454 -9.57 -9.97 -16.43
N TYR A 455 -9.43 -10.62 -15.28
CA TYR A 455 -8.50 -11.75 -15.13
C TYR A 455 -8.86 -12.93 -16.05
N VAL A 456 -10.13 -13.33 -16.10
CA VAL A 456 -10.60 -14.38 -17.02
C VAL A 456 -10.31 -13.98 -18.46
N SER A 457 -10.52 -12.70 -18.81
CA SER A 457 -10.25 -12.22 -20.17
C SER A 457 -8.81 -12.40 -20.60
N GLU A 458 -7.85 -12.16 -19.71
CA GLU A 458 -6.42 -12.34 -20.00
C GLU A 458 -6.05 -13.82 -20.15
N LEU A 459 -6.56 -14.70 -19.28
CA LEU A 459 -6.33 -16.14 -19.35
C LEU A 459 -6.97 -16.81 -20.58
N LEU A 460 -8.03 -16.21 -21.12
CA LEU A 460 -8.64 -16.64 -22.37
C LEU A 460 -7.90 -16.11 -23.61
N LEU A 461 -7.28 -14.93 -23.53
CA LEU A 461 -6.50 -14.36 -24.64
C LEU A 461 -5.19 -15.10 -24.86
N ASP A 462 -4.58 -15.62 -23.79
CA ASP A 462 -3.36 -16.38 -23.85
C ASP A 462 -3.44 -17.58 -22.91
N SER A 463 -3.70 -18.75 -23.50
CA SER A 463 -3.90 -20.01 -22.78
C SER A 463 -2.63 -20.56 -22.14
N SER A 464 -1.45 -20.00 -22.45
CA SER A 464 -0.16 -20.37 -21.86
C SER A 464 0.04 -19.81 -20.46
N ILE A 465 -0.73 -18.79 -20.08
CA ILE A 465 -0.64 -18.15 -18.76
C ILE A 465 -1.28 -19.04 -17.70
N ASP A 466 -0.57 -19.25 -16.60
CA ASP A 466 -1.02 -20.01 -15.43
C ASP A 466 -1.54 -19.10 -14.30
N TYR A 467 -1.17 -17.81 -14.29
CA TYR A 467 -1.54 -16.85 -13.26
C TYR A 467 -1.62 -15.41 -13.76
N VAL A 468 -2.70 -14.70 -13.44
CA VAL A 468 -2.87 -13.27 -13.74
C VAL A 468 -3.11 -12.48 -12.46
N PHE A 469 -2.41 -11.37 -12.27
CA PHE A 469 -2.55 -10.51 -11.09
C PHE A 469 -2.48 -9.02 -11.44
N GLY A 470 -3.01 -8.19 -10.53
CA GLY A 470 -3.08 -6.74 -10.66
C GLY A 470 -2.44 -5.98 -9.50
N ASN A 471 -2.76 -4.70 -9.42
CA ASN A 471 -2.36 -3.80 -8.35
C ASN A 471 -3.20 -4.02 -7.08
N ILE A 472 -2.66 -3.64 -5.93
CA ILE A 472 -3.34 -3.68 -4.63
C ILE A 472 -3.56 -2.24 -4.13
N SER A 473 -4.78 -1.91 -3.75
CA SER A 473 -5.13 -0.65 -3.08
C SER A 473 -5.17 -0.86 -1.57
N VAL A 474 -4.47 -0.05 -0.79
CA VAL A 474 -4.39 -0.19 0.67
C VAL A 474 -5.34 0.80 1.33
N TYR A 475 -6.18 0.31 2.24
CA TYR A 475 -7.17 1.08 3.02
C TYR A 475 -6.89 0.96 4.51
N ASN A 476 -7.04 2.05 5.27
CA ASN A 476 -7.04 2.00 6.75
C ASN A 476 -8.47 1.77 7.32
N ASP A 477 -8.56 1.50 8.62
CA ASP A 477 -9.83 1.30 9.36
C ASP A 477 -10.88 2.41 9.14
N ASN A 478 -10.45 3.62 8.78
CA ASN A 478 -11.32 4.77 8.53
C ASN A 478 -11.59 5.04 7.02
N ASN A 479 -11.11 4.18 6.11
CA ASN A 479 -11.11 4.38 4.65
C ASN A 479 -10.49 5.71 4.17
N THR A 480 -9.54 6.30 4.92
CA THR A 480 -9.04 7.66 4.64
C THR A 480 -7.70 7.71 3.90
N GLU A 481 -6.90 6.65 3.90
CA GLU A 481 -5.63 6.59 3.15
C GLU A 481 -5.73 5.57 2.02
N ASN A 482 -5.41 6.00 0.79
CA ASN A 482 -5.30 5.15 -0.41
C ASN A 482 -3.84 5.11 -0.86
N ILE A 483 -3.05 4.18 -0.32
CA ILE A 483 -1.73 3.85 -0.89
C ILE A 483 -1.95 2.79 -1.96
N ARG A 484 -1.29 2.93 -3.11
CA ARG A 484 -1.40 1.96 -4.21
C ARG A 484 -0.09 1.19 -4.37
N TRP A 485 -0.15 -0.13 -4.33
CA TRP A 485 0.97 -1.01 -4.67
C TRP A 485 0.85 -1.44 -6.13
N THR A 486 1.76 -0.93 -6.95
CA THR A 486 1.85 -1.24 -8.38
C THR A 486 2.97 -2.23 -8.67
N TYR A 487 2.73 -3.13 -9.62
CA TYR A 487 3.67 -4.16 -10.03
C TYR A 487 4.05 -4.02 -11.51
N ARG A 488 4.80 -4.99 -12.04
CA ARG A 488 5.13 -5.13 -13.46
C ARG A 488 5.23 -6.61 -13.83
N ASN A 489 5.42 -6.91 -15.11
CA ASN A 489 5.85 -8.24 -15.52
C ASN A 489 7.32 -8.45 -15.08
N TYR A 490 7.59 -9.61 -14.49
CA TYR A 490 8.92 -10.03 -14.06
C TYR A 490 9.27 -11.35 -14.76
N THR A 491 10.53 -11.51 -15.15
CA THR A 491 11.06 -12.83 -15.53
C THR A 491 11.32 -13.68 -14.28
N ASP A 492 11.47 -15.00 -14.44
CA ASP A 492 11.77 -15.91 -13.31
C ASP A 492 13.02 -15.47 -12.54
N ASP A 493 14.08 -15.07 -13.26
CA ASP A 493 15.33 -14.62 -12.65
C ASP A 493 15.19 -13.25 -11.98
N GLU A 494 14.35 -12.36 -12.51
CA GLU A 494 14.00 -11.10 -11.83
C GLU A 494 13.20 -11.37 -10.56
N ILE A 495 12.24 -12.32 -10.55
CA ILE A 495 11.48 -12.66 -9.34
C ILE A 495 12.43 -13.14 -8.25
N ILE A 496 13.38 -14.01 -8.58
CA ILE A 496 14.36 -14.56 -7.64
C ILE A 496 15.29 -13.45 -7.12
N SER A 497 15.92 -12.69 -8.02
CA SER A 497 16.88 -11.64 -7.65
C SER A 497 16.24 -10.49 -6.87
N GLU A 498 15.10 -9.97 -7.33
CA GLU A 498 14.40 -8.88 -6.65
C GLU A 498 13.88 -9.32 -5.27
N THR A 499 13.35 -10.54 -5.14
CA THR A 499 12.91 -11.06 -3.84
C THR A 499 14.08 -11.15 -2.85
N PHE A 500 15.25 -11.62 -3.29
CA PHE A 500 16.45 -11.68 -2.45
C PHE A 500 16.97 -10.28 -2.07
N ASN A 501 16.97 -9.35 -3.03
CA ASN A 501 17.41 -7.96 -2.83
C ASN A 501 16.48 -7.18 -1.88
N ARG A 502 15.17 -7.47 -1.96
CA ARG A 502 14.11 -6.95 -1.09
C ARG A 502 13.99 -7.71 0.24
N LYS A 503 15.06 -8.42 0.64
CA LYS A 503 15.19 -9.10 1.93
C LYS A 503 14.09 -10.13 2.16
N GLY A 504 13.77 -10.93 1.15
CA GLY A 504 12.73 -11.95 1.22
C GLY A 504 11.30 -11.45 1.03
N SER A 505 11.10 -10.18 0.67
CA SER A 505 9.77 -9.68 0.28
C SER A 505 9.52 -9.98 -1.19
N GLY A 506 8.50 -10.78 -1.49
CA GLY A 506 8.11 -11.13 -2.86
C GLY A 506 7.70 -9.93 -3.72
N VAL A 507 7.80 -10.12 -5.04
CA VAL A 507 7.41 -9.14 -6.08
C VAL A 507 6.17 -9.55 -6.88
N VAL A 508 5.67 -10.77 -6.66
CA VAL A 508 4.40 -11.26 -7.21
C VAL A 508 3.49 -11.52 -6.00
N PRO A 509 2.33 -10.87 -5.91
CA PRO A 509 1.42 -11.05 -4.79
C PRO A 509 0.64 -12.35 -4.96
N PHE A 510 0.85 -13.34 -4.10
CA PHE A 510 0.31 -14.70 -4.25
C PHE A 510 -1.23 -14.75 -4.15
N SER A 511 -1.81 -14.08 -3.17
CA SER A 511 -3.22 -14.27 -2.79
C SER A 511 -4.24 -13.42 -3.56
N VAL A 512 -3.82 -12.58 -4.53
CA VAL A 512 -4.69 -11.54 -5.13
C VAL A 512 -4.95 -11.68 -6.64
N GLY A 513 -4.46 -12.76 -7.24
CA GLY A 513 -4.59 -13.06 -8.67
C GLY A 513 -5.39 -14.32 -8.94
N LEU A 514 -5.68 -14.55 -10.22
CA LEU A 514 -6.46 -15.68 -10.71
C LEU A 514 -5.53 -16.77 -11.28
N TYR A 515 -5.63 -17.96 -10.70
CA TYR A 515 -4.86 -19.15 -11.05
C TYR A 515 -5.59 -20.04 -12.06
N LYS A 516 -4.83 -20.66 -12.96
CA LYS A 516 -5.28 -21.76 -13.80
C LYS A 516 -5.18 -23.08 -13.04
N LYS A 517 -6.33 -23.72 -12.77
CA LYS A 517 -6.37 -24.96 -11.96
C LYS A 517 -5.53 -26.09 -12.56
N GLU A 518 -5.54 -26.19 -13.89
CA GLU A 518 -4.75 -27.18 -14.64
C GLU A 518 -3.25 -27.16 -14.29
N PHE A 519 -2.67 -25.99 -13.95
CA PHE A 519 -1.27 -25.88 -13.51
C PHE A 519 -1.00 -26.68 -12.23
N PHE A 520 -1.94 -26.68 -11.29
CA PHE A 520 -1.82 -27.39 -10.02
C PHE A 520 -2.03 -28.89 -10.22
N ASP A 521 -3.06 -29.26 -10.98
CA ASP A 521 -3.40 -30.65 -11.24
C ASP A 521 -2.28 -31.38 -12.01
N ARG A 522 -1.74 -30.76 -13.07
CA ARG A 522 -0.70 -31.37 -13.93
C ARG A 522 0.63 -31.57 -13.20
N ASN A 523 0.97 -30.65 -12.30
CA ASN A 523 2.23 -30.65 -11.57
C ASN A 523 2.12 -31.31 -10.18
N LYS A 524 0.90 -31.71 -9.76
CA LYS A 524 0.61 -32.25 -8.42
C LYS A 524 1.13 -31.33 -7.32
N ILE A 525 0.89 -30.03 -7.47
CA ILE A 525 1.42 -29.01 -6.57
C ILE A 525 0.74 -29.12 -5.21
N THR A 526 1.57 -29.26 -4.17
CA THR A 526 1.18 -29.04 -2.77
C THR A 526 1.78 -27.73 -2.30
N LEU A 527 1.08 -27.00 -1.43
CA LEU A 527 1.63 -25.77 -0.86
C LEU A 527 2.87 -26.09 -0.04
N PHE A 528 3.91 -25.27 -0.19
CA PHE A 528 5.06 -25.28 0.68
C PHE A 528 4.63 -24.71 2.04
N GLU A 529 4.57 -25.58 3.06
CA GLU A 529 4.30 -25.20 4.44
C GLU A 529 5.61 -25.08 5.23
N ASP A 530 5.97 -23.86 5.64
CA ASP A 530 6.97 -23.66 6.68
C ASP A 530 6.32 -23.75 8.06
N LYS A 531 6.42 -24.91 8.71
CA LYS A 531 5.85 -25.16 10.05
C LYS A 531 6.39 -24.21 11.13
N ASN A 532 7.54 -23.59 10.90
CA ASN A 532 8.15 -22.64 11.82
C ASN A 532 7.85 -21.18 11.44
N ASN A 533 7.15 -20.94 10.31
CA ASN A 533 6.82 -19.61 9.83
C ASN A 533 5.44 -19.49 9.18
N LYS A 534 4.57 -18.70 9.80
CA LYS A 534 3.19 -18.50 9.36
C LYS A 534 3.00 -17.45 8.26
N VAL A 535 4.02 -16.65 7.93
CA VAL A 535 3.89 -15.46 7.07
C VAL A 535 4.77 -15.51 5.80
N ALA A 536 5.60 -16.53 5.62
CA ALA A 536 6.47 -16.69 4.45
C ALA A 536 5.80 -17.38 3.25
N GLY A 537 4.61 -17.94 3.45
CA GLY A 537 3.93 -18.85 2.52
C GLY A 537 3.80 -18.33 1.11
N ASP A 538 3.28 -17.11 0.96
CA ASP A 538 3.03 -16.49 -0.34
C ASP A 538 4.30 -16.42 -1.20
N THR A 539 5.40 -15.94 -0.61
CA THR A 539 6.66 -15.76 -1.33
C THR A 539 7.36 -17.10 -1.58
N LEU A 540 7.32 -18.03 -0.61
CA LEU A 540 7.91 -19.36 -0.77
C LEU A 540 7.20 -20.17 -1.86
N ASN A 541 5.86 -20.12 -1.91
CA ASN A 541 5.08 -20.81 -2.94
C ASN A 541 5.29 -20.17 -4.31
N THR A 542 5.35 -18.84 -4.41
CA THR A 542 5.76 -18.14 -5.64
C THR A 542 7.08 -18.67 -6.17
N LEU A 543 8.12 -18.75 -5.32
CA LEU A 543 9.45 -19.25 -5.70
C LEU A 543 9.44 -20.74 -6.05
N ALA A 544 8.67 -21.55 -5.31
CA ALA A 544 8.53 -22.98 -5.59
C ALA A 544 7.87 -23.23 -6.95
N TYR A 545 6.87 -22.42 -7.34
CA TYR A 545 6.13 -22.59 -8.58
C TYR A 545 6.98 -22.27 -9.81
N LEU A 546 7.96 -21.37 -9.72
CA LEU A 546 8.91 -21.09 -10.82
C LEU A 546 9.64 -22.36 -11.29
N LYS A 547 9.93 -23.30 -10.39
CA LYS A 547 10.58 -24.57 -10.73
C LYS A 547 9.72 -25.49 -11.61
N TYR A 548 8.41 -25.25 -11.64
CA TYR A 548 7.45 -25.97 -12.47
C TYR A 548 7.07 -25.20 -13.74
N GLY A 549 7.81 -24.13 -14.09
CA GLY A 549 7.61 -23.33 -15.29
C GLY A 549 6.37 -22.43 -15.23
N TRP A 550 6.01 -21.93 -14.05
CA TRP A 550 4.82 -21.12 -13.80
C TRP A 550 4.80 -19.84 -14.66
N LYS A 551 3.83 -19.73 -15.57
CA LYS A 551 3.69 -18.57 -16.46
C LYS A 551 2.76 -17.52 -15.86
N ILE A 552 3.29 -16.32 -15.67
CA ILE A 552 2.63 -15.26 -14.91
C ILE A 552 2.44 -14.02 -15.80
N LYS A 553 1.31 -13.32 -15.64
CA LYS A 553 1.04 -12.03 -16.30
C LYS A 553 0.52 -10.98 -15.32
N TYR A 554 1.12 -9.80 -15.39
CA TYR A 554 0.65 -8.60 -14.72
C TYR A 554 -0.30 -7.80 -15.60
N ILE A 555 -1.37 -7.27 -15.00
CA ILE A 555 -2.22 -6.22 -15.58
C ILE A 555 -2.21 -4.96 -14.72
N ASN A 556 -2.16 -3.79 -15.36
CA ASN A 556 -2.25 -2.50 -14.66
C ASN A 556 -3.71 -2.17 -14.30
N TYR A 557 -4.27 -2.93 -13.37
CA TYR A 557 -5.64 -2.80 -12.87
C TYR A 557 -5.66 -2.96 -11.36
N ASP A 558 -6.42 -2.14 -10.65
CA ASP A 558 -6.62 -2.35 -9.21
C ASP A 558 -7.53 -3.55 -9.04
N ALA A 559 -7.04 -4.57 -8.35
CA ALA A 559 -7.73 -5.85 -8.23
C ALA A 559 -8.29 -6.03 -6.83
N VAL A 560 -7.43 -5.93 -5.82
CA VAL A 560 -7.77 -6.18 -4.42
C VAL A 560 -7.54 -4.93 -3.59
N SER A 561 -8.44 -4.70 -2.65
CA SER A 561 -8.32 -3.70 -1.61
C SER A 561 -7.86 -4.37 -0.32
N TYR A 562 -6.60 -4.13 0.06
CA TYR A 562 -5.96 -4.63 1.27
C TYR A 562 -6.30 -3.74 2.47
N ARG A 563 -6.83 -4.30 3.55
CA ARG A 563 -7.19 -3.52 4.75
C ARG A 563 -6.10 -3.56 5.82
N HIS A 564 -5.69 -2.39 6.27
CA HIS A 564 -4.81 -2.18 7.42
C HIS A 564 -5.62 -2.07 8.72
N HIS A 565 -5.35 -2.98 9.64
CA HIS A 565 -5.87 -3.02 11.01
C HIS A 565 -4.87 -3.69 11.97
N ASN A 566 -5.09 -3.55 13.28
CA ASN A 566 -4.13 -4.03 14.30
C ASN A 566 -3.89 -5.55 14.31
N ASN A 567 -4.83 -6.33 13.76
CA ASN A 567 -4.74 -7.79 13.73
C ASN A 567 -4.03 -8.37 12.48
N ASN A 568 -3.53 -7.55 11.53
CA ASN A 568 -2.89 -8.10 10.33
C ASN A 568 -1.64 -8.92 10.71
N MET A 569 -1.51 -10.12 10.14
CA MET A 569 -0.37 -11.02 10.38
C MET A 569 0.98 -10.39 10.03
N THR A 570 1.01 -9.43 9.09
CA THR A 570 2.22 -8.73 8.66
C THR A 570 2.84 -7.85 9.75
N TYR A 571 2.10 -7.56 10.84
CA TYR A 571 2.58 -6.72 11.95
C TYR A 571 3.29 -7.54 13.04
N ASP A 572 3.28 -8.87 12.95
CA ASP A 572 4.06 -9.73 13.82
C ASP A 572 5.54 -9.70 13.41
N LEU A 573 6.30 -8.85 14.11
CA LEU A 573 7.74 -8.67 13.87
C LEU A 573 8.53 -9.97 14.02
N GLU A 574 8.19 -10.84 14.96
CA GLU A 574 8.91 -12.10 15.17
C GLU A 574 8.75 -13.02 13.96
N ASN A 575 7.50 -13.23 13.53
CA ASN A 575 7.20 -14.03 12.35
C ASN A 575 7.74 -13.40 11.06
N ARG A 576 7.76 -12.07 10.98
CA ARG A 576 8.36 -11.34 9.85
C ARG A 576 9.86 -11.58 9.74
N ILE A 577 10.63 -11.47 10.83
CA ILE A 577 12.07 -11.75 10.82
C ILE A 577 12.35 -13.21 10.44
N LYS A 578 11.59 -14.15 11.02
CA LYS A 578 11.69 -15.57 10.63
C LYS A 578 11.37 -15.79 9.14
N SER A 579 10.47 -15.00 8.57
CA SER A 579 10.02 -15.15 7.18
C SER A 579 11.09 -14.69 6.21
N ILE A 580 11.73 -13.55 6.51
CA ILE A 580 12.88 -13.06 5.76
C ILE A 580 13.97 -14.12 5.69
N ILE A 581 14.29 -14.71 6.85
CA ILE A 581 15.26 -15.79 6.95
C ILE A 581 14.84 -16.98 6.09
N SER A 582 13.61 -17.46 6.25
CA SER A 582 13.09 -18.63 5.55
C SER A 582 13.12 -18.45 4.03
N VAL A 583 12.64 -17.31 3.52
CA VAL A 583 12.63 -17.00 2.08
C VAL A 583 14.05 -16.87 1.53
N MET A 584 14.92 -16.12 2.20
CA MET A 584 16.28 -15.90 1.70
C MET A 584 17.12 -17.18 1.74
N GLU A 585 17.02 -18.00 2.80
CA GLU A 585 17.69 -19.30 2.86
C GLU A 585 17.13 -20.25 1.79
N TYR A 586 15.80 -20.26 1.58
CA TYR A 586 15.19 -21.04 0.49
C TYR A 586 15.80 -20.66 -0.85
N ILE A 587 15.98 -19.36 -1.14
CA ILE A 587 16.61 -18.91 -2.39
C ILE A 587 18.04 -19.45 -2.51
N VAL A 588 18.85 -19.28 -1.45
CA VAL A 588 20.25 -19.71 -1.41
C VAL A 588 20.40 -21.24 -1.57
N GLU A 589 19.47 -22.02 -1.04
CA GLU A 589 19.49 -23.48 -1.08
C GLU A 589 18.99 -24.05 -2.42
N ASN A 590 18.14 -23.31 -3.14
CA ASN A 590 17.39 -23.86 -4.27
C ASN A 590 17.70 -23.25 -5.64
N PHE A 591 18.43 -22.13 -5.68
CA PHE A 591 18.81 -21.47 -6.93
C PHE A 591 20.32 -21.22 -6.99
N SER A 592 20.87 -21.11 -8.19
CA SER A 592 22.28 -20.75 -8.38
C SER A 592 22.54 -19.32 -7.93
N GLU A 593 23.71 -19.04 -7.34
CA GLU A 593 24.12 -17.70 -6.93
C GLU A 593 24.06 -16.67 -8.07
N THR A 594 24.26 -17.09 -9.31
CA THR A 594 24.14 -16.22 -10.49
C THR A 594 22.75 -15.60 -10.66
N LYS A 595 21.69 -16.24 -10.14
CA LYS A 595 20.30 -15.79 -10.24
C LYS A 595 19.91 -14.74 -9.21
N TYR A 596 20.60 -14.67 -8.06
CA TYR A 596 20.25 -13.73 -6.97
C TYR A 596 21.38 -12.79 -6.56
N LEU A 597 22.60 -13.03 -7.04
CA LEU A 597 23.76 -12.13 -6.93
C LEU A 597 24.19 -11.70 -8.35
N ILE A 598 23.25 -11.06 -9.06
CA ILE A 598 23.37 -10.72 -10.49
C ILE A 598 24.48 -9.71 -10.81
N ASN A 599 24.89 -8.90 -9.83
CA ASN A 599 25.89 -7.83 -10.01
C ASN A 599 27.33 -8.30 -9.77
N VAL A 600 27.57 -9.61 -9.75
CA VAL A 600 28.89 -10.20 -9.50
C VAL A 600 29.39 -10.86 -10.77
N ASP A 601 30.59 -10.49 -11.20
CA ASP A 601 31.28 -11.20 -12.27
C ASP A 601 31.95 -12.47 -11.71
N TRP A 602 31.24 -13.59 -11.85
CA TRP A 602 31.70 -14.90 -11.38
C TRP A 602 32.80 -15.53 -12.25
N SER A 603 32.99 -15.05 -13.49
CA SER A 603 33.90 -15.68 -14.46
C SER A 603 35.38 -15.51 -14.10
N ASN A 604 35.70 -14.45 -13.37
CA ASN A 604 37.07 -14.06 -13.01
C ASN A 604 37.53 -14.60 -11.63
N LEU A 605 36.73 -15.44 -10.98
CA LEU A 605 37.02 -15.97 -9.65
C LEU A 605 37.34 -17.47 -9.71
N ASN A 606 38.42 -17.88 -9.04
CA ASN A 606 38.63 -19.31 -8.77
C ASN A 606 37.59 -19.83 -7.76
N GLU A 607 37.39 -21.15 -7.70
CA GLU A 607 36.39 -21.79 -6.84
C GLU A 607 36.46 -21.35 -5.37
N LYS A 608 37.67 -21.20 -4.82
CA LYS A 608 37.91 -20.77 -3.45
C LYS A 608 37.41 -19.33 -3.21
N ASN A 609 37.75 -18.42 -4.11
CA ASN A 609 37.31 -17.02 -4.07
C ASN A 609 35.81 -16.88 -4.37
N LYS A 610 35.27 -17.74 -5.23
CA LYS A 610 33.84 -17.81 -5.54
C LYS A 610 33.02 -18.14 -4.30
N GLU A 611 33.37 -19.20 -3.57
CA GLU A 611 32.70 -19.55 -2.31
C GLU A 611 32.90 -18.48 -1.23
N SER A 612 34.11 -17.90 -1.10
CA SER A 612 34.34 -16.82 -0.13
C SER A 612 33.46 -15.59 -0.42
N THR A 613 33.38 -15.17 -1.69
CA THR A 613 32.56 -14.04 -2.16
C THR A 613 31.06 -14.29 -1.99
N LYS A 614 30.58 -15.47 -2.39
CA LYS A 614 29.17 -15.87 -2.22
C LYS A 614 28.72 -15.74 -0.77
N ASN A 615 29.47 -16.34 0.16
CA ASN A 615 29.11 -16.33 1.57
C ASN A 615 29.24 -14.93 2.20
N TYR A 616 30.25 -14.15 1.80
CA TYR A 616 30.39 -12.76 2.23
C TYR A 616 29.17 -11.90 1.82
N LEU A 617 28.77 -11.94 0.55
CA LEU A 617 27.65 -11.14 0.04
C LEU A 617 26.30 -11.55 0.66
N ILE A 618 26.07 -12.84 0.89
CA ILE A 618 24.88 -13.30 1.63
C ILE A 618 24.91 -12.76 3.07
N GLY A 619 26.06 -12.85 3.75
CA GLY A 619 26.25 -12.31 5.10
C GLY A 619 26.01 -10.79 5.16
N VAL A 620 26.51 -10.03 4.19
CA VAL A 620 26.27 -8.59 4.06
C VAL A 620 24.80 -8.29 3.84
N ASN A 621 24.09 -9.10 3.04
CA ASN A 621 22.66 -8.93 2.83
C ASN A 621 21.87 -9.04 4.14
N TYR A 622 22.16 -10.07 4.95
CA TYR A 622 21.56 -10.22 6.29
C TYR A 622 21.98 -9.12 7.28
N TYR A 623 23.24 -8.67 7.23
CA TYR A 623 23.71 -7.55 8.05
C TYR A 623 22.96 -6.25 7.70
N ASN A 624 22.76 -5.97 6.42
CA ASN A 624 21.97 -4.82 5.97
C ASN A 624 20.51 -4.93 6.42
N THR A 625 19.90 -6.13 6.37
CA THR A 625 18.57 -6.38 6.94
C THR A 625 18.53 -6.09 8.43
N TYR A 626 19.53 -6.55 9.20
CA TYR A 626 19.65 -6.29 10.63
C TYR A 626 19.68 -4.78 10.93
N ILE A 627 20.51 -4.01 10.23
CA ILE A 627 20.61 -2.55 10.40
C ILE A 627 19.30 -1.85 9.99
N MET A 628 18.66 -2.30 8.91
CA MET A 628 17.39 -1.74 8.44
C MET A 628 16.29 -1.86 9.50
N TYR A 629 16.15 -3.01 10.16
CA TYR A 629 15.16 -3.20 11.23
C TYR A 629 15.59 -2.53 12.54
N LEU A 630 16.87 -2.54 12.89
CA LEU A 630 17.38 -1.88 14.09
C LEU A 630 17.17 -0.35 14.04
N SER A 631 17.23 0.24 12.84
CA SER A 631 16.95 1.65 12.60
C SER A 631 15.45 1.96 12.40
N GLY A 632 14.57 0.96 12.48
CA GLY A 632 13.12 1.11 12.27
C GLY A 632 12.69 1.23 10.80
N ASN A 633 13.61 1.37 9.85
CA ASN A 633 13.31 1.53 8.42
C ASN A 633 12.67 0.29 7.78
N GLY A 634 12.87 -0.88 8.37
CA GLY A 634 12.28 -2.15 7.90
C GLY A 634 10.84 -2.39 8.36
N MET A 635 10.31 -1.54 9.23
CA MET A 635 8.99 -1.71 9.83
C MET A 635 7.88 -1.26 8.86
N PRO A 636 6.89 -2.11 8.52
CA PRO A 636 5.81 -1.76 7.59
C PRO A 636 4.93 -0.57 8.01
N TRP A 637 5.02 -0.11 9.26
CA TRP A 637 4.18 0.93 9.86
C TRP A 637 4.98 2.21 10.13
N LYS A 638 4.93 3.20 9.22
CA LYS A 638 5.31 4.59 9.55
C LYS A 638 4.22 5.33 10.35
N CYS A 639 3.14 4.64 10.72
CA CYS A 639 1.99 5.17 11.45
C CYS A 639 1.75 4.35 12.74
N ASN A 640 2.23 4.87 13.88
CA ASN A 640 1.77 4.61 15.25
C ASN A 640 1.60 3.13 15.72
N LEU A 641 2.66 2.32 15.72
CA LEU A 641 2.79 1.16 16.62
C LEU A 641 4.14 1.13 17.35
N ASP A 642 4.09 0.75 18.63
CA ASP A 642 4.99 1.13 19.73
C ASP A 642 6.10 0.13 20.07
N PHE A 643 6.68 -0.59 19.10
CA PHE A 643 7.74 -1.57 19.43
C PHE A 643 8.94 -0.88 20.08
N ASP A 644 9.28 -1.33 21.29
CA ASP A 644 10.41 -0.83 22.04
C ASP A 644 11.71 -1.37 21.45
N ILE A 645 12.75 -0.52 21.39
CA ILE A 645 14.06 -0.88 20.81
C ILE A 645 14.67 -2.15 21.43
N GLU A 646 14.40 -2.43 22.70
CA GLU A 646 14.84 -3.65 23.37
C GLU A 646 14.08 -4.88 22.87
N GLN A 647 12.79 -4.74 22.54
CA GLN A 647 12.02 -5.81 21.90
C GLN A 647 12.58 -6.11 20.52
N ILE A 648 12.85 -5.06 19.73
CA ILE A 648 13.43 -5.19 18.38
C ILE A 648 14.75 -5.97 18.44
N LYS A 649 15.66 -5.62 19.36
CA LYS A 649 16.93 -6.34 19.54
C LYS A 649 16.74 -7.84 19.79
N VAL A 650 15.73 -8.22 20.57
CA VAL A 650 15.41 -9.63 20.85
C VAL A 650 14.91 -10.34 19.59
N TYR A 651 14.00 -9.71 18.84
CA TYR A 651 13.47 -10.29 17.60
C TYR A 651 14.52 -10.43 16.49
N LEU A 652 15.58 -9.61 16.51
CA LEU A 652 16.66 -9.65 15.52
C LEU A 652 17.75 -10.70 15.81
N GLN A 653 17.73 -11.39 16.96
CA GLN A 653 18.75 -12.39 17.29
C GLN A 653 18.91 -13.52 16.25
N PRO A 654 17.84 -14.03 15.61
CA PRO A 654 17.97 -15.01 14.53
C PRO A 654 18.86 -14.50 13.37
N LEU A 655 18.80 -13.21 13.03
CA LEU A 655 19.63 -12.61 11.99
C LEU A 655 21.10 -12.58 12.40
N ILE A 656 21.43 -12.23 13.65
CA ILE A 656 22.81 -12.23 14.16
C ILE A 656 23.46 -13.61 13.96
N ASN A 657 22.72 -14.68 14.28
CA ASN A 657 23.22 -16.05 14.12
C ASN A 657 23.52 -16.40 12.66
N ILE A 658 22.68 -15.94 11.73
CA ILE A 658 22.85 -16.19 10.29
C ILE A 658 23.98 -15.34 9.70
N ILE A 659 24.11 -14.09 10.13
CA ILE A 659 25.25 -13.23 9.77
C ILE A 659 26.54 -13.96 10.18
N GLU A 660 26.65 -14.41 11.44
CA GLU A 660 27.82 -15.16 11.90
C GLU A 660 28.06 -16.45 11.10
N LYS A 661 27.00 -17.21 10.75
CA LYS A 661 27.09 -18.43 9.93
C LYS A 661 27.79 -18.13 8.60
N TYR A 662 27.31 -17.15 7.85
CA TYR A 662 27.84 -16.82 6.54
C TYR A 662 29.20 -16.12 6.58
N MET A 663 29.42 -15.24 7.56
CA MET A 663 30.72 -14.61 7.77
C MET A 663 31.81 -15.62 8.10
N LYS A 664 31.54 -16.57 9.01
CA LYS A 664 32.49 -17.66 9.32
C LYS A 664 32.71 -18.56 8.11
N LYS A 665 31.65 -18.91 7.38
CA LYS A 665 31.76 -19.72 6.16
C LYS A 665 32.63 -19.03 5.11
N SER A 666 32.48 -17.73 4.88
CA SER A 666 33.38 -16.97 3.97
C SER A 666 34.86 -17.10 4.37
N LEU A 667 35.18 -16.91 5.66
CA LEU A 667 36.54 -17.03 6.18
C LEU A 667 37.13 -18.44 6.05
N THR A 668 36.31 -19.49 6.13
CA THR A 668 36.81 -20.87 5.92
C THR A 668 37.31 -21.12 4.50
N TYR A 669 36.76 -20.39 3.53
CA TYR A 669 37.21 -20.45 2.14
C TYR A 669 38.31 -19.44 1.82
N GLY A 670 38.60 -18.42 2.63
CA GLY A 670 39.74 -17.53 2.37
C GLY A 670 39.64 -16.16 3.05
N ASP A 671 40.74 -15.41 3.02
CA ASP A 671 40.89 -14.15 3.77
C ASP A 671 40.51 -12.89 2.96
N LEU A 672 39.89 -13.05 1.78
CA LEU A 672 39.62 -11.95 0.84
C LEU A 672 38.84 -10.79 1.47
N TYR A 673 37.90 -11.08 2.38
CA TYR A 673 37.05 -10.10 3.07
C TYR A 673 37.29 -10.07 4.59
N CYS A 674 38.46 -10.53 5.06
CA CYS A 674 38.70 -10.74 6.49
C CYS A 674 38.52 -9.46 7.32
N ASN A 675 38.99 -8.32 6.81
CA ASN A 675 38.88 -7.03 7.52
C ASN A 675 37.42 -6.56 7.63
N GLU A 676 36.68 -6.64 6.53
CA GLU A 676 35.27 -6.25 6.44
C GLU A 676 34.39 -7.15 7.32
N ILE A 677 34.65 -8.46 7.29
CA ILE A 677 33.95 -9.44 8.13
C ILE A 677 34.19 -9.15 9.61
N ASN A 678 35.44 -8.93 10.02
CA ASN A 678 35.77 -8.62 11.42
C ASN A 678 35.12 -7.32 11.88
N LYS A 679 35.01 -6.31 11.01
CA LYS A 679 34.27 -5.08 11.31
C LYS A 679 32.79 -5.37 11.60
N ILE A 680 32.10 -6.09 10.71
CA ILE A 680 30.68 -6.45 10.89
C ILE A 680 30.47 -7.26 12.17
N LEU A 681 31.30 -8.29 12.41
CA LEU A 681 31.19 -9.12 13.60
C LEU A 681 31.39 -8.31 14.89
N ASN A 682 32.33 -7.36 14.91
CA ASN A 682 32.54 -6.48 16.06
C ASN A 682 31.38 -5.51 16.30
N GLU A 683 30.71 -5.04 15.25
CA GLU A 683 29.55 -4.14 15.34
C GLU A 683 28.30 -4.84 15.89
N ILE A 684 28.04 -6.10 15.52
CA ILE A 684 26.86 -6.84 16.00
C ILE A 684 27.07 -7.49 17.36
N LYS A 685 28.32 -7.74 17.76
CA LYS A 685 28.69 -8.45 19.01
C LYS A 685 28.06 -7.86 20.27
N PRO A 686 27.97 -6.52 20.48
CA PRO A 686 27.35 -5.95 21.68
C PRO A 686 25.85 -6.23 21.80
N TYR A 687 25.18 -6.58 20.70
CA TYR A 687 23.74 -6.83 20.65
C TYR A 687 23.37 -8.31 20.77
N LYS A 688 24.36 -9.21 20.80
CA LYS A 688 24.12 -10.65 20.85
C LYS A 688 23.65 -11.08 22.24
N LEU A 689 22.52 -11.78 22.27
CA LEU A 689 21.90 -12.34 23.48
C LEU A 689 21.99 -13.87 23.46
N ASP A 690 22.19 -14.51 24.62
CA ASP A 690 22.21 -15.98 24.73
C ASP A 690 20.79 -16.55 24.88
N ILE A 691 20.08 -16.63 23.76
CA ILE A 691 18.72 -17.15 23.69
C ILE A 691 18.73 -18.63 23.27
N LYS A 692 19.25 -19.51 24.13
CA LYS A 692 19.04 -20.97 24.00
C LYS A 692 17.78 -21.41 24.73
N VAL A 693 16.80 -21.98 24.02
CA VAL A 693 15.60 -22.59 24.62
C VAL A 693 15.77 -24.10 24.60
N ASN A 694 15.88 -24.71 25.78
CA ASN A 694 15.87 -26.16 25.91
C ASN A 694 14.45 -26.60 26.28
N LYS A 695 13.73 -27.20 25.34
CA LYS A 695 12.35 -27.68 25.57
C LYS A 695 12.26 -28.81 26.60
N ASN A 696 13.39 -29.46 26.91
CA ASN A 696 13.48 -30.50 27.94
C ASN A 696 13.82 -29.94 29.33
N ASP A 697 13.91 -28.61 29.48
CA ASP A 697 14.18 -27.96 30.75
C ASP A 697 12.93 -28.01 31.67
N LYS A 698 13.13 -28.32 32.96
CA LYS A 698 12.05 -28.30 33.97
C LYS A 698 11.42 -26.91 34.09
N GLU A 699 12.21 -25.84 33.91
CA GLU A 699 11.70 -24.47 33.91
C GLU A 699 10.75 -24.21 32.73
N TYR A 700 11.10 -24.73 31.55
CA TYR A 700 10.28 -24.59 30.36
C TYR A 700 8.93 -25.31 30.53
N MET A 701 8.93 -26.52 31.10
CA MET A 701 7.71 -27.27 31.37
C MET A 701 6.79 -26.56 32.38
N GLN A 702 7.34 -25.96 33.44
CA GLN A 702 6.57 -25.17 34.40
C GLN A 702 5.98 -23.91 33.77
N GLN A 703 6.73 -23.26 32.88
CA GLN A 703 6.21 -22.12 32.14
C GLN A 703 5.03 -22.51 31.23
N VAL A 704 5.11 -23.64 30.53
CA VAL A 704 4.00 -24.15 29.70
C VAL A 704 2.74 -24.35 30.54
N GLN A 705 2.85 -24.90 31.76
CA GLN A 705 1.69 -25.06 32.65
C GLN A 705 1.01 -23.73 33.03
N ILE A 706 1.79 -22.68 33.28
CA ILE A 706 1.25 -21.33 33.53
C ILE A 706 0.48 -20.81 32.31
N ILE A 707 1.00 -21.07 31.11
CA ILE A 707 0.40 -20.62 29.86
C ILE A 707 -0.91 -21.35 29.60
N ASP A 708 -0.88 -22.69 29.63
CA ASP A 708 -2.07 -23.52 29.41
C ASP A 708 -3.19 -23.13 30.38
N LYS A 709 -2.85 -22.94 31.67
CA LYS A 709 -3.82 -22.51 32.67
C LYS A 709 -4.32 -21.08 32.44
N GLY A 710 -3.43 -20.19 32.02
CA GLY A 710 -3.78 -18.80 31.68
C GLY A 710 -4.73 -18.72 30.49
N GLU A 711 -4.49 -19.51 29.45
CA GLU A 711 -5.36 -19.61 28.27
C GLU A 711 -6.76 -20.15 28.64
N GLU A 712 -6.83 -21.19 29.48
CA GLU A 712 -8.08 -21.75 30.00
C GLU A 712 -8.90 -20.69 30.77
N LEU A 713 -8.27 -20.03 31.74
CA LEU A 713 -8.91 -19.01 32.60
C LEU A 713 -9.34 -17.79 31.78
N ARG A 714 -8.49 -17.31 30.87
CA ARG A 714 -8.79 -16.19 29.99
C ARG A 714 -9.91 -16.52 29.02
N GLY A 715 -9.87 -17.68 28.37
CA GLY A 715 -10.91 -18.11 27.42
C GLY A 715 -12.28 -18.16 28.10
N SER A 716 -12.35 -18.77 29.28
CA SER A 716 -13.58 -18.84 30.08
C SER A 716 -14.13 -17.47 30.46
N LEU A 717 -13.25 -16.53 30.82
CA LEU A 717 -13.62 -15.17 31.18
C LEU A 717 -14.12 -14.36 29.96
N LEU A 718 -13.42 -14.47 28.82
CA LEU A 718 -13.79 -13.76 27.60
C LEU A 718 -15.16 -14.22 27.09
N GLU A 719 -15.39 -15.54 27.05
CA GLU A 719 -16.67 -16.10 26.61
C GLU A 719 -17.84 -15.62 27.48
N LYS A 720 -17.63 -15.55 28.80
CA LYS A 720 -18.64 -15.06 29.75
C LYS A 720 -19.11 -13.63 29.46
N TYR A 721 -18.24 -12.77 28.95
CA TYR A 721 -18.50 -11.32 28.84
C TYR A 721 -18.68 -10.82 27.42
N LYS A 722 -18.33 -11.60 26.40
CA LYS A 722 -18.45 -11.22 24.99
C LYS A 722 -19.87 -10.79 24.65
N ASN A 723 -20.05 -9.55 24.20
CA ASN A 723 -21.34 -8.98 23.79
C ASN A 723 -22.46 -9.11 24.84
N LYS A 724 -22.13 -9.36 26.12
CA LYS A 724 -23.10 -9.63 27.18
C LYS A 724 -24.17 -8.54 27.31
N TYR A 725 -23.80 -7.30 27.03
CA TYR A 725 -24.65 -6.12 27.12
C TYR A 725 -25.00 -5.51 25.75
N LYS A 726 -24.75 -6.21 24.62
CA LYS A 726 -25.02 -5.72 23.25
C LYS A 726 -26.48 -5.28 23.00
N ARG A 727 -27.44 -5.80 23.79
CA ARG A 727 -28.86 -5.41 23.72
C ARG A 727 -29.17 -4.06 24.35
N HIS A 728 -28.24 -3.50 25.14
CA HIS A 728 -28.37 -2.15 25.68
C HIS A 728 -27.82 -1.18 24.65
N ASP A 729 -28.68 -0.38 24.01
CA ASP A 729 -28.29 0.64 23.04
C ASP A 729 -27.73 1.91 23.70
N LYS A 730 -26.97 1.73 24.79
CA LYS A 730 -26.45 2.82 25.61
C LYS A 730 -25.01 3.12 25.24
N LYS A 731 -24.71 4.41 25.06
CA LYS A 731 -23.35 4.91 24.83
C LYS A 731 -22.79 5.57 26.08
N ILE A 732 -21.56 5.19 26.45
CA ILE A 732 -20.84 5.72 27.61
C ILE A 732 -19.74 6.67 27.15
N LEU A 733 -19.71 7.86 27.72
CA LEU A 733 -18.62 8.82 27.59
C LEU A 733 -17.86 8.88 28.91
N ILE A 734 -16.57 8.55 28.88
CA ILE A 734 -15.67 8.63 30.02
C ILE A 734 -14.82 9.90 29.88
N TYR A 735 -14.88 10.77 30.88
CA TYR A 735 -14.07 11.98 30.93
C TYR A 735 -13.00 11.86 32.01
N SER A 736 -11.76 12.14 31.63
CA SER A 736 -10.60 12.09 32.53
C SER A 736 -9.66 13.25 32.23
N VAL A 737 -9.36 14.07 33.23
CA VAL A 737 -8.44 15.23 33.11
C VAL A 737 -6.95 14.83 33.17
N ILE A 738 -6.66 13.53 33.17
CA ILE A 738 -5.32 13.01 33.48
C ILE A 738 -4.45 12.94 32.23
N ASN A 739 -3.30 13.63 32.27
CA ASN A 739 -2.21 13.47 31.32
C ASN A 739 -1.14 12.50 31.87
N GLY A 740 -0.63 11.58 31.03
CA GLY A 740 0.41 10.60 31.36
C GLY A 740 -0.08 9.14 31.46
N PHE A 741 0.66 8.28 32.18
CA PHE A 741 0.48 6.81 32.22
C PHE A 741 -0.93 6.33 32.59
N TRP A 742 -1.73 7.13 33.28
CA TRP A 742 -3.13 6.84 33.64
C TRP A 742 -4.09 6.86 32.46
N LYS A 743 -3.74 7.55 31.36
CA LYS A 743 -4.48 7.55 30.09
C LYS A 743 -4.83 6.12 29.65
N TYR A 744 -3.88 5.21 29.85
CA TYR A 744 -3.94 3.82 29.42
C TYR A 744 -4.90 2.95 30.23
N SER A 745 -5.07 3.23 31.52
CA SER A 745 -6.07 2.54 32.33
C SER A 745 -7.48 2.82 31.78
N PHE A 746 -7.76 4.04 31.33
CA PHE A 746 -9.07 4.38 30.71
C PHE A 746 -9.24 3.86 29.28
N LEU A 747 -8.15 3.75 28.50
CA LEU A 747 -8.21 3.02 27.22
C LEU A 747 -8.55 1.55 27.43
N SER A 748 -8.01 0.93 28.48
CA SER A 748 -8.36 -0.44 28.86
C SER A 748 -9.83 -0.57 29.23
N TRP A 749 -10.41 0.41 29.93
CA TRP A 749 -11.84 0.44 30.21
C TRP A 749 -12.67 0.50 28.93
N LYS A 750 -12.32 1.39 27.99
CA LYS A 750 -13.00 1.48 26.68
C LYS A 750 -12.97 0.14 25.94
N GLN A 751 -11.82 -0.51 25.85
CA GLN A 751 -11.67 -1.80 25.17
C GLN A 751 -12.55 -2.89 25.81
N VAL A 752 -12.53 -2.98 27.14
CA VAL A 752 -13.32 -3.96 27.90
C VAL A 752 -14.83 -3.71 27.74
N LEU A 753 -15.28 -2.45 27.86
CA LEU A 753 -16.69 -2.07 27.66
C LEU A 753 -17.17 -2.38 26.23
N ASN A 754 -16.37 -2.04 25.23
CA ASN A 754 -16.68 -2.35 23.83
C ASN A 754 -16.79 -3.87 23.61
N TYR A 755 -15.88 -4.66 24.19
CA TYR A 755 -15.94 -6.12 24.13
C TYR A 755 -17.19 -6.69 24.80
N MET A 756 -17.67 -6.05 25.87
CA MET A 756 -18.94 -6.38 26.53
C MET A 756 -20.18 -5.99 25.72
N GLY A 757 -20.01 -5.26 24.61
CA GLY A 757 -21.11 -4.79 23.75
C GLY A 757 -21.62 -3.39 24.10
N ILE A 758 -20.93 -2.63 24.96
CA ILE A 758 -21.27 -1.24 25.31
C ILE A 758 -20.35 -0.28 24.55
N LYS A 759 -20.92 0.61 23.76
CA LYS A 759 -20.15 1.63 23.02
C LYS A 759 -19.58 2.66 24.00
N ALA A 760 -18.26 2.71 24.15
CA ALA A 760 -17.60 3.65 25.05
C ALA A 760 -16.58 4.55 24.33
N ASP A 761 -16.52 5.82 24.73
CA ASP A 761 -15.49 6.79 24.31
C ASP A 761 -14.82 7.46 25.50
N VAL A 762 -13.60 7.99 25.30
CA VAL A 762 -12.78 8.63 26.35
C VAL A 762 -12.30 10.00 25.89
N ILE A 763 -12.46 11.03 26.71
CA ILE A 763 -11.98 12.39 26.48
C ILE A 763 -10.91 12.77 27.50
N TYR A 764 -9.82 13.38 27.02
CA TYR A 764 -8.68 13.85 27.85
C TYR A 764 -8.59 15.39 27.97
N GLU A 765 -9.25 16.17 27.11
CA GLU A 765 -9.19 17.63 27.10
C GLU A 765 -10.58 18.28 26.94
N VAL A 766 -10.79 19.42 27.59
CA VAL A 766 -12.10 20.11 27.71
C VAL A 766 -12.55 20.82 26.41
N ASN A 767 -11.66 20.95 25.41
CA ASN A 767 -11.87 21.83 24.24
C ASN A 767 -11.98 21.11 22.88
N GLN A 768 -12.18 19.79 22.84
CA GLN A 768 -12.59 19.15 21.58
C GLN A 768 -14.08 19.40 21.31
N LYS A 769 -14.41 19.69 20.04
CA LYS A 769 -15.80 19.72 19.55
C LYS A 769 -16.37 18.31 19.57
N LEU A 770 -16.80 17.83 20.75
CA LEU A 770 -17.61 16.64 20.88
C LEU A 770 -19.08 17.04 21.04
N ASN A 771 -19.96 16.35 20.31
CA ASN A 771 -21.39 16.52 20.45
C ASN A 771 -21.87 15.67 21.64
N TYR A 772 -21.95 16.28 22.81
CA TYR A 772 -22.35 15.58 24.05
C TYR A 772 -23.76 14.96 23.97
N GLU A 773 -24.60 15.38 23.01
CA GLU A 773 -25.93 14.80 22.76
C GLU A 773 -25.88 13.36 22.24
N ASP A 774 -24.73 12.88 21.76
CA ASP A 774 -24.59 11.53 21.19
C ASP A 774 -24.40 10.42 22.24
N TYR A 775 -24.32 10.75 23.54
CA TYR A 775 -24.02 9.81 24.62
C TYR A 775 -25.11 9.77 25.68
N ASP A 776 -25.48 8.57 26.14
CA ASP A 776 -26.51 8.37 27.16
C ASP A 776 -25.95 8.50 28.59
N ILE A 777 -24.71 8.07 28.79
CA ILE A 777 -24.09 7.91 30.11
C ILE A 777 -22.77 8.67 30.12
N TYR A 778 -22.55 9.48 31.14
CA TYR A 778 -21.32 10.24 31.33
C TYR A 778 -20.64 9.83 32.65
N ILE A 779 -19.39 9.41 32.57
CA ILE A 779 -18.56 9.03 33.72
C ILE A 779 -17.47 10.10 33.88
N ASN A 780 -17.51 10.85 34.97
CA ASN A 780 -16.47 11.81 35.33
C ASN A 780 -15.55 11.22 36.39
N LEU A 781 -14.25 11.18 36.10
CA LEU A 781 -13.23 10.71 37.02
C LEU A 781 -12.52 11.94 37.62
N ALA A 782 -13.01 12.39 38.78
CA ALA A 782 -12.48 13.54 39.48
C ALA A 782 -11.29 13.13 40.38
N ASP A 783 -10.07 13.52 40.02
CA ASP A 783 -8.86 13.17 40.79
C ASP A 783 -8.13 14.38 41.41
N LYS A 784 -8.86 15.48 41.64
CA LYS A 784 -8.39 16.58 42.49
C LYS A 784 -9.42 16.91 43.56
N ILE A 785 -9.34 16.20 44.68
CA ILE A 785 -9.64 16.82 45.95
C ILE A 785 -8.45 17.73 46.25
N TYR A 786 -8.68 19.04 46.30
CA TYR A 786 -7.70 20.00 46.80
C TYR A 786 -7.30 19.58 48.23
N ILE A 787 -6.07 19.06 48.38
CA ILE A 787 -5.38 19.18 49.65
C ILE A 787 -4.92 20.63 49.72
N ASP A 788 -5.43 21.32 50.73
CA ASP A 788 -5.22 22.73 51.06
C ASP A 788 -3.82 23.27 50.71
N ASN A 789 -3.81 24.52 50.25
CA ASN A 789 -2.69 25.35 49.80
C ASN A 789 -1.58 25.52 50.86
N SER A 790 -0.77 24.49 51.12
CA SER A 790 0.37 24.63 52.04
C SER A 790 1.76 24.60 51.39
N PHE A 791 1.89 24.38 50.07
CA PHE A 791 3.20 24.43 49.40
C PHE A 791 3.17 25.17 48.06
N ALA A 792 2.87 26.48 48.13
CA ALA A 792 3.11 27.42 47.05
C ALA A 792 4.62 27.61 46.82
N ASN A 793 5.16 27.01 45.75
CA ASN A 793 6.54 27.29 45.33
C ASN A 793 6.53 28.42 44.28
N LYS A 794 6.92 29.63 44.72
CA LYS A 794 6.99 30.92 43.98
C LYS A 794 7.86 30.91 42.70
N SER A 795 8.45 29.77 42.35
CA SER A 795 9.35 29.60 41.22
C SER A 795 8.62 29.54 39.87
N ILE A 796 7.35 29.12 39.84
CA ILE A 796 6.56 28.98 38.60
C ILE A 796 6.05 30.33 38.09
N GLU A 797 5.69 31.27 38.97
CA GLU A 797 5.28 32.63 38.58
C GLU A 797 6.40 33.41 37.89
N ARG A 798 7.65 33.22 38.34
CA ARG A 798 8.81 33.87 37.72
C ARG A 798 9.10 33.38 36.30
N ILE A 799 8.71 32.15 35.97
CA ILE A 799 8.83 31.61 34.61
C ILE A 799 7.71 32.16 33.74
N LYS A 800 6.45 32.14 34.21
CA LYS A 800 5.30 32.70 33.49
C LYS A 800 5.51 34.17 33.07
N ASN A 801 6.12 34.98 33.95
CA ASN A 801 6.41 36.39 33.68
C ASN A 801 7.61 36.64 32.74
N LYS A 802 8.43 35.62 32.41
CA LYS A 802 9.60 35.77 31.54
C LYS A 802 9.37 35.32 30.08
N ILE A 803 8.32 34.53 29.82
CA ILE A 803 8.00 33.97 28.49
C ILE A 803 6.73 34.56 27.84
N GLY A 804 6.15 35.63 28.40
CA GLY A 804 5.07 36.38 27.73
C GLY A 804 3.79 35.58 27.49
N ILE A 805 3.45 34.65 28.39
CA ILE A 805 2.15 33.95 28.35
C ILE A 805 1.21 34.68 29.30
N ALA A 806 0.39 35.57 28.74
CA ALA A 806 -0.75 36.14 29.43
C ALA A 806 -1.96 35.21 29.24
N SER A 807 -2.46 34.63 30.33
CA SER A 807 -3.89 34.44 30.49
C SER A 807 -4.26 34.78 31.92
N LYS A 808 -4.83 35.97 32.06
CA LYS A 808 -5.58 36.39 33.23
C LYS A 808 -6.94 35.70 33.12
N GLN A 809 -7.22 34.75 34.00
CA GLN A 809 -8.59 34.43 34.35
C GLN A 809 -8.71 34.70 35.84
N ASP A 810 -9.20 35.92 36.10
CA ASP A 810 -9.83 36.30 37.36
C ASP A 810 -11.11 35.44 37.44
N ASN A 811 -11.10 34.35 38.23
CA ASN A 811 -12.25 33.78 38.95
C ASN A 811 -11.88 32.43 39.59
N ASP A 812 -12.08 32.35 40.91
CA ASP A 812 -12.00 31.14 41.73
C ASP A 812 -13.13 30.11 41.44
N ASP A 813 -13.66 30.05 40.22
CA ASP A 813 -14.86 29.26 39.87
C ASP A 813 -14.60 27.97 39.07
N LEU A 814 -13.34 27.56 38.90
CA LEU A 814 -13.02 26.35 38.11
C LEU A 814 -13.19 25.01 38.86
N ASP A 815 -13.50 25.02 40.16
CA ASP A 815 -13.74 23.81 40.96
C ASP A 815 -15.23 23.47 41.19
N LEU A 816 -16.16 24.33 40.76
CA LEU A 816 -17.61 24.08 40.85
C LEU A 816 -18.25 23.60 39.53
N ILE A 817 -17.59 23.86 38.39
CA ILE A 817 -18.11 23.48 37.05
C ILE A 817 -18.22 21.96 36.88
N ASN A 818 -17.32 21.16 37.48
CA ASN A 818 -17.34 19.70 37.36
C ASN A 818 -18.50 19.03 38.13
N ILE A 819 -18.95 19.61 39.24
CA ILE A 819 -20.06 19.06 40.04
C ILE A 819 -21.39 19.71 39.66
N GLN A 820 -21.41 21.00 39.29
CA GLN A 820 -22.62 21.67 38.80
C GLN A 820 -23.06 21.15 37.43
N LYS A 821 -22.15 20.87 36.49
CA LYS A 821 -22.55 20.19 35.23
C LYS A 821 -23.12 18.80 35.50
N CYS A 822 -22.56 18.04 36.45
CA CYS A 822 -23.15 16.78 36.89
C CYS A 822 -24.52 16.91 37.57
N LYS A 823 -24.99 18.12 37.93
CA LYS A 823 -26.38 18.36 38.38
C LYS A 823 -27.34 18.59 37.22
N ASP A 824 -26.87 19.18 36.13
CA ASP A 824 -27.66 19.43 34.92
C ASP A 824 -27.86 18.15 34.09
N PHE A 825 -26.91 17.21 34.21
CA PHE A 825 -27.08 15.85 33.73
C PHE A 825 -27.58 14.94 34.87
N ASN A 826 -28.52 14.05 34.61
CA ASN A 826 -29.28 13.29 35.61
C ASN A 826 -28.45 12.16 36.31
N TYR A 827 -27.22 12.41 36.74
CA TYR A 827 -26.26 11.39 37.20
C TYR A 827 -26.15 11.31 38.72
N LYS A 828 -26.12 10.07 39.24
CA LYS A 828 -26.21 9.74 40.66
C LYS A 828 -24.94 9.12 41.24
N PHE A 829 -23.78 9.11 40.57
CA PHE A 829 -22.58 8.49 41.18
C PHE A 829 -21.19 9.05 40.79
N LEU A 830 -20.21 8.89 41.70
CA LEU A 830 -18.78 9.24 41.56
C LEU A 830 -17.91 8.00 41.77
N ILE A 831 -16.83 7.84 41.00
CA ILE A 831 -15.88 6.74 41.15
C ILE A 831 -14.67 7.20 41.97
N SER A 832 -14.35 6.46 43.04
CA SER A 832 -13.25 6.77 43.96
C SER A 832 -12.17 5.67 43.95
N PRO A 833 -10.87 6.02 43.93
CA PRO A 833 -9.76 5.07 44.06
C PRO A 833 -9.50 4.64 45.51
N PHE A 834 -10.28 5.16 46.47
CA PHE A 834 -10.12 4.82 47.88
C PHE A 834 -10.94 3.59 48.24
N HIS A 835 -10.41 2.76 49.14
CA HIS A 835 -11.18 1.72 49.82
C HIS A 835 -12.38 2.34 50.56
N GLU A 836 -13.48 1.59 50.65
CA GLU A 836 -14.78 2.06 51.15
C GLU A 836 -14.69 2.78 52.51
N GLU A 837 -14.03 2.12 53.47
CA GLU A 837 -13.79 2.67 54.80
C GLU A 837 -13.01 4.00 54.81
N THR A 838 -12.14 4.22 53.82
CA THR A 838 -11.29 5.41 53.75
C THR A 838 -12.05 6.61 53.20
N TYR A 839 -12.85 6.47 52.13
CA TYR A 839 -13.55 7.63 51.57
C TYR A 839 -14.73 8.09 52.41
N ILE A 840 -15.42 7.19 53.14
CA ILE A 840 -16.50 7.57 54.07
C ILE A 840 -16.01 8.61 55.10
N SER A 841 -14.72 8.54 55.48
CA SER A 841 -14.11 9.51 56.39
C SER A 841 -13.70 10.84 55.73
N TYR A 842 -13.25 10.81 54.47
CA TYR A 842 -12.73 11.99 53.74
C TYR A 842 -13.81 12.76 52.95
N PHE A 843 -14.82 12.06 52.43
CA PHE A 843 -15.87 12.61 51.58
C PHE A 843 -17.19 12.84 52.32
N LYS A 844 -17.16 12.81 53.66
CA LYS A 844 -18.33 12.99 54.53
C LYS A 844 -19.13 14.28 54.27
N ASN A 845 -18.51 15.29 53.64
CA ASN A 845 -19.16 16.53 53.23
C ASN A 845 -19.87 16.41 51.86
N LEU A 846 -19.43 15.53 50.96
CA LEU A 846 -20.02 15.27 49.64
C LEU A 846 -21.23 14.32 49.70
N THR A 847 -21.33 13.49 50.75
CA THR A 847 -22.52 12.65 51.01
C THR A 847 -23.78 13.46 51.40
N SER A 848 -23.67 14.78 51.55
CA SER A 848 -24.81 15.69 51.72
C SER A 848 -25.48 16.11 50.41
N SER A 849 -24.84 15.84 49.27
CA SER A 849 -25.41 15.92 47.93
C SER A 849 -25.91 14.53 47.49
N ASN A 850 -27.04 14.44 46.78
CA ASN A 850 -27.68 13.20 46.27
C ASN A 850 -26.82 12.38 45.26
N ILE A 851 -25.53 12.19 45.53
CA ILE A 851 -24.55 11.51 44.66
C ILE A 851 -23.99 10.30 45.42
N ASN A 852 -24.21 9.09 44.92
CA ASN A 852 -23.64 7.85 45.43
C ASN A 852 -22.14 7.78 45.09
N ILE A 853 -21.27 7.43 46.03
CA ILE A 853 -19.84 7.24 45.73
C ILE A 853 -19.58 5.75 45.67
N GLU A 854 -19.11 5.27 44.53
CA GLU A 854 -18.78 3.87 44.29
C GLU A 854 -17.25 3.70 44.18
N SER A 855 -16.71 2.69 44.88
CA SER A 855 -15.30 2.33 44.78
C SER A 855 -15.12 1.32 43.66
N VAL A 856 -14.29 1.65 42.67
CA VAL A 856 -13.94 0.73 41.57
C VAL A 856 -12.44 0.48 41.65
N PRO A 857 -12.01 -0.64 42.25
CA PRO A 857 -10.59 -0.84 42.44
C PRO A 857 -9.89 -1.16 41.10
N PHE A 858 -8.57 -1.04 41.02
CA PHE A 858 -7.76 -1.38 39.86
C PHE A 858 -7.85 -2.88 39.55
N GLY A 859 -7.90 -3.20 38.26
CA GLY A 859 -7.89 -4.57 37.76
C GLY A 859 -6.97 -4.69 36.56
N PHE A 860 -6.81 -5.90 36.04
CA PHE A 860 -6.08 -6.11 34.80
C PHE A 860 -7.03 -6.20 33.61
N ASN A 861 -6.60 -5.73 32.43
CA ASN A 861 -7.31 -5.94 31.17
C ASN A 861 -6.94 -7.31 30.57
N PRO A 862 -7.81 -8.33 30.60
CA PRO A 862 -7.52 -9.66 30.04
C PRO A 862 -7.42 -9.67 28.51
N LEU A 863 -7.87 -8.61 27.82
CA LEU A 863 -7.68 -8.48 26.38
C LEU A 863 -6.19 -8.26 26.04
N ILE A 864 -5.48 -7.54 26.91
CA ILE A 864 -4.06 -7.20 26.74
C ILE A 864 -3.15 -8.14 27.53
N TYR A 865 -3.45 -8.38 28.80
CA TYR A 865 -2.52 -9.00 29.75
C TYR A 865 -2.83 -10.47 29.98
N TYR A 866 -1.93 -11.32 29.50
CA TYR A 866 -1.99 -12.77 29.63
C TYR A 866 -0.59 -13.40 29.51
N PRO A 867 -0.40 -14.67 29.95
CA PRO A 867 0.90 -15.32 29.87
C PRO A 867 1.29 -15.65 28.42
N GLU A 868 2.57 -15.53 28.10
CA GLU A 868 3.11 -15.86 26.77
C GLU A 868 4.30 -16.83 26.87
N ASN A 869 4.40 -17.74 25.89
CA ASN A 869 5.48 -18.72 25.80
C ASN A 869 6.81 -18.09 25.36
N THR A 870 7.56 -17.57 26.33
CA THR A 870 8.72 -16.71 26.06
C THR A 870 9.88 -16.96 27.02
N LYS A 871 11.12 -16.97 26.53
CA LYS A 871 12.30 -17.17 27.40
C LYS A 871 12.50 -15.98 28.35
N LYS A 872 12.81 -16.25 29.62
CA LYS A 872 13.25 -15.21 30.58
C LYS A 872 14.67 -14.73 30.22
N ILE A 873 14.80 -13.49 29.80
CA ILE A 873 16.07 -12.88 29.34
C ILE A 873 16.56 -11.75 30.26
N TYR A 874 15.65 -11.06 30.94
CA TYR A 874 15.98 -9.99 31.88
C TYR A 874 15.98 -10.52 33.31
N ASP A 875 16.92 -10.07 34.13
CA ASP A 875 16.92 -10.38 35.56
C ASP A 875 15.75 -9.67 36.26
N TYR A 876 15.43 -8.45 35.82
CA TYR A 876 14.28 -7.72 36.32
C TYR A 876 13.61 -6.79 35.33
N PHE A 877 12.33 -6.51 35.59
CA PHE A 877 11.58 -5.45 34.92
C PHE A 877 10.79 -4.62 35.93
N PHE A 878 10.76 -3.31 35.70
CA PHE A 878 9.92 -2.37 36.42
C PHE A 878 9.31 -1.36 35.46
N VAL A 879 8.00 -1.11 35.61
CA VAL A 879 7.32 0.02 34.99
C VAL A 879 6.65 0.88 36.05
N GLY A 880 6.95 2.18 35.99
CA GLY A 880 6.34 3.19 36.85
C GLY A 880 7.03 4.54 36.74
N THR A 881 6.32 5.60 37.13
CA THR A 881 6.84 6.97 37.14
C THR A 881 7.74 7.21 38.36
N ASN A 882 8.95 7.70 38.14
CA ASN A 882 9.85 8.20 39.18
C ASN A 882 9.65 9.71 39.37
N SER A 883 8.58 10.08 40.08
CA SER A 883 8.23 11.48 40.37
C SER A 883 8.87 11.98 41.68
N TYR A 884 8.81 13.30 41.92
CA TYR A 884 9.25 13.89 43.20
C TYR A 884 8.49 13.35 44.44
N LEU A 885 7.32 12.72 44.26
CA LEU A 885 6.60 12.04 45.34
C LEU A 885 7.10 10.61 45.58
N LYS A 886 7.64 9.97 44.54
CA LYS A 886 8.05 8.56 44.56
C LYS A 886 9.57 8.35 44.66
N TYR A 887 10.38 9.40 44.48
CA TYR A 887 11.84 9.26 44.43
C TYR A 887 12.42 8.64 45.71
N LYS A 888 11.92 8.97 46.90
CA LYS A 888 12.42 8.41 48.16
C LYS A 888 12.22 6.90 48.25
N GLU A 889 11.03 6.41 47.88
CA GLU A 889 10.75 4.97 47.89
C GLU A 889 11.51 4.27 46.76
N THR A 890 11.67 4.94 45.63
CA THR A 890 12.51 4.46 44.52
C THR A 890 13.97 4.28 44.95
N GLU A 891 14.52 5.26 45.67
CA GLU A 891 15.88 5.23 46.22
C GLU A 891 16.07 4.03 47.17
N LYS A 892 15.13 3.82 48.09
CA LYS A 892 15.19 2.72 49.07
C LYS A 892 15.14 1.34 48.43
N TYR A 893 14.14 1.07 47.58
CA TYR A 893 13.87 -0.29 47.11
C TYR A 893 14.66 -0.66 45.85
N LEU A 894 14.89 0.28 44.93
CA LEU A 894 15.47 -0.05 43.63
C LEU A 894 16.99 0.13 43.58
N ILE A 895 17.56 1.18 44.18
CA ILE A 895 19.01 1.44 44.08
C ILE A 895 19.88 0.25 44.51
N PRO A 896 19.58 -0.49 45.61
CA PRO A 896 20.36 -1.67 45.99
C PRO A 896 20.43 -2.73 44.88
N ILE A 897 19.36 -2.89 44.10
CA ILE A 897 19.27 -3.82 42.97
C ILE A 897 20.01 -3.24 41.76
N LEU A 898 19.70 -1.99 41.37
CA LEU A 898 20.23 -1.35 40.15
C LEU A 898 21.75 -1.16 40.18
N ASN A 899 22.34 -0.96 41.36
CA ASN A 899 23.79 -0.83 41.51
C ASN A 899 24.51 -2.16 41.21
N LYS A 900 23.90 -3.30 41.55
CA LYS A 900 24.52 -4.62 41.47
C LYS A 900 24.13 -5.42 40.23
N TYR A 901 22.91 -5.27 39.75
CA TYR A 901 22.35 -6.06 38.64
C TYR A 901 22.08 -5.13 37.45
N LYS A 902 22.84 -5.31 36.38
CA LYS A 902 22.78 -4.46 35.19
C LYS A 902 21.88 -5.01 34.07
N ASN A 903 21.53 -6.30 34.12
CA ASN A 903 20.66 -6.93 33.13
C ASN A 903 19.17 -6.78 33.52
N GLY A 904 18.65 -5.57 33.49
CA GLY A 904 17.23 -5.33 33.75
C GLY A 904 16.70 -4.09 33.04
N ILE A 905 15.37 -3.98 32.99
CA ILE A 905 14.66 -2.96 32.22
C ILE A 905 13.83 -2.08 33.17
N LEU A 906 14.01 -0.76 33.05
CA LEU A 906 13.19 0.25 33.72
C LEU A 906 12.42 1.07 32.67
N ARG A 907 11.13 1.30 32.92
CA ARG A 907 10.24 2.07 32.04
C ARG A 907 9.34 3.03 32.82
N GLY A 908 8.99 4.16 32.20
CA GLY A 908 8.15 5.22 32.77
C GLY A 908 8.85 6.59 32.79
N SER A 909 8.13 7.64 33.19
CA SER A 909 8.70 8.98 33.30
C SER A 909 9.67 9.11 34.48
N GLY A 910 10.74 9.89 34.34
CA GLY A 910 11.68 10.21 35.44
C GLY A 910 12.90 9.28 35.57
N TRP A 911 13.18 8.42 34.57
CA TRP A 911 14.33 7.48 34.57
C TRP A 911 15.54 7.91 33.72
N GLY A 912 15.51 9.12 33.13
CA GLY A 912 16.73 9.86 32.80
C GLY A 912 17.56 9.44 31.58
N ASN A 913 17.01 8.83 30.51
CA ASN A 913 17.61 8.99 29.16
C ASN A 913 16.76 8.56 27.95
N ILE A 914 15.57 8.00 28.12
CA ILE A 914 14.60 7.87 27.02
C ILE A 914 13.21 8.02 27.62
N ASN A 915 12.52 9.13 27.35
CA ASN A 915 11.08 9.24 27.61
C ASN A 915 10.35 8.36 26.58
N VAL A 916 10.37 7.04 26.76
CA VAL A 916 9.38 6.18 26.09
C VAL A 916 8.26 6.00 27.10
N GLU A 917 7.18 6.74 26.91
CA GLU A 917 5.90 6.36 27.50
C GLU A 917 5.61 4.93 27.01
N LEU A 918 5.63 3.94 27.92
CA LEU A 918 5.49 2.54 27.55
C LEU A 918 4.04 2.30 27.11
N ASN A 919 3.81 1.92 25.85
CA ASN A 919 2.50 1.42 25.44
C ASN A 919 2.17 0.15 26.27
N PRO A 920 1.06 0.13 27.02
CA PRO A 920 0.55 -1.04 27.73
C PRO A 920 0.56 -2.34 26.94
N ASP A 921 0.21 -2.27 25.65
CA ASP A 921 0.15 -3.43 24.75
C ASP A 921 1.51 -4.15 24.65
N ASN A 922 2.60 -3.40 24.86
CA ASN A 922 3.97 -3.91 24.81
C ASN A 922 4.54 -4.26 26.19
N SER A 923 3.91 -3.81 27.27
CA SER A 923 4.43 -4.07 28.62
C SER A 923 4.36 -5.55 29.02
N LYS A 924 3.36 -6.30 28.53
CA LYS A 924 3.23 -7.76 28.72
C LYS A 924 4.47 -8.53 28.25
N PHE A 925 5.11 -8.09 27.17
CA PHE A 925 6.32 -8.72 26.63
C PHE A 925 7.43 -8.73 27.70
N PHE A 926 7.62 -7.60 28.37
CA PHE A 926 8.66 -7.44 29.38
C PHE A 926 8.31 -8.19 30.67
N TYR A 927 7.05 -8.17 31.09
CA TYR A 927 6.58 -8.96 32.24
C TYR A 927 6.82 -10.47 32.03
N ASN A 928 6.49 -10.96 30.83
CA ASN A 928 6.67 -12.36 30.45
C ASN A 928 8.15 -12.75 30.27
N ARG A 929 9.03 -11.82 29.90
CA ARG A 929 10.46 -12.08 29.64
C ARG A 929 11.41 -11.76 30.80
N SER A 930 10.86 -11.33 31.93
CA SER A 930 11.66 -11.01 33.13
C SER A 930 11.57 -12.10 34.17
N LYS A 931 12.70 -12.42 34.79
CA LYS A 931 12.76 -13.37 35.91
C LYS A 931 12.02 -12.84 37.13
N ILE A 932 12.20 -11.55 37.44
CA ILE A 932 11.57 -10.89 38.60
C ILE A 932 10.94 -9.57 38.17
N ASN A 933 9.66 -9.41 38.40
CA ASN A 933 8.97 -8.13 38.21
C ASN A 933 8.98 -7.37 39.53
N LEU A 934 9.53 -6.16 39.51
CA LEU A 934 9.62 -5.32 40.70
C LEU A 934 8.29 -4.60 40.91
N ASN A 935 7.81 -4.60 42.14
CA ASN A 935 6.60 -3.91 42.53
C ASN A 935 6.78 -3.25 43.91
N TYR A 936 6.61 -1.93 43.98
CA TYR A 936 6.63 -1.19 45.25
C TYR A 936 5.61 -0.05 45.23
N HIS A 937 5.20 0.42 46.40
CA HIS A 937 4.10 1.36 46.60
C HIS A 937 4.57 2.69 47.21
N LEU A 938 3.70 3.70 47.17
CA LEU A 938 3.94 4.95 47.89
C LEU A 938 3.80 4.72 49.39
N ASP A 939 4.51 5.52 50.18
CA ASP A 939 4.48 5.45 51.65
C ASP A 939 3.05 5.57 52.23
N ILE A 940 2.17 6.37 51.60
CA ILE A 940 0.76 6.48 52.02
C ILE A 940 -0.02 5.17 51.85
N GLN A 941 0.26 4.37 50.81
CA GLN A 941 -0.37 3.07 50.58
C GLN A 941 0.12 2.00 51.59
N LYS A 942 1.27 2.23 52.22
CA LYS A 942 1.78 1.41 53.33
C LYS A 942 1.20 1.82 54.68
N LYS A 943 0.88 3.11 54.84
CA LYS A 943 0.35 3.65 56.11
C LYS A 943 -1.16 3.55 56.24
N MET A 944 -1.90 3.59 55.14
CA MET A 944 -3.37 3.55 55.12
C MET A 944 -3.88 2.35 54.34
N LYS A 945 -5.06 1.84 54.69
CA LYS A 945 -5.75 0.80 53.93
C LYS A 945 -6.32 1.41 52.66
N ASN A 946 -5.46 1.53 51.65
CA ASN A 946 -5.77 2.09 50.34
C ASN A 946 -5.50 1.07 49.23
N GLU A 947 -5.98 1.38 48.04
CA GLU A 947 -5.76 0.62 46.83
C GLU A 947 -4.26 0.35 46.54
N VAL A 948 -3.94 -0.90 46.16
CA VAL A 948 -2.64 -1.30 45.61
C VAL A 948 -2.50 -0.84 44.16
N ASN A 949 -1.28 -0.77 43.63
CA ASN A 949 -1.11 -0.38 42.23
C ASN A 949 -1.65 -1.44 41.25
N GLU A 950 -2.09 -0.99 40.07
CA GLU A 950 -2.64 -1.83 39.00
C GLU A 950 -1.67 -2.95 38.54
N ARG A 951 -0.35 -2.68 38.56
CA ARG A 951 0.68 -3.67 38.17
C ARG A 951 0.65 -4.94 39.01
N THR A 952 0.16 -4.88 40.26
CA THR A 952 0.02 -6.06 41.12
C THR A 952 -0.83 -7.13 40.44
N PHE A 953 -1.94 -6.73 39.82
CA PHE A 953 -2.85 -7.62 39.10
C PHE A 953 -2.34 -7.95 37.71
N ILE A 954 -1.77 -6.97 36.99
CA ILE A 954 -1.23 -7.17 35.64
C ILE A 954 -0.11 -8.23 35.63
N ILE A 955 0.83 -8.16 36.58
CA ILE A 955 1.94 -9.12 36.65
C ILE A 955 1.40 -10.53 36.93
N GLY A 956 0.46 -10.67 37.86
CA GLY A 956 -0.20 -11.95 38.15
C GLY A 956 -0.91 -12.50 36.91
N ALA A 957 -1.68 -11.67 36.20
CA ALA A 957 -2.37 -12.05 34.97
C ALA A 957 -1.43 -12.47 33.83
N CYS A 958 -0.22 -11.92 33.76
CA CYS A 958 0.82 -12.34 32.82
C CYS A 958 1.57 -13.61 33.26
N GLY A 959 1.21 -14.24 34.39
CA GLY A 959 1.97 -15.36 34.93
C GLY A 959 3.41 -14.98 35.30
N GLY A 960 3.62 -13.71 35.68
CA GLY A 960 4.92 -13.18 36.07
C GLY A 960 5.17 -13.35 37.57
N PHE A 961 6.41 -13.71 37.92
CA PHE A 961 6.83 -13.65 39.31
C PHE A 961 7.08 -12.19 39.73
N GLN A 962 6.58 -11.78 40.89
CA GLN A 962 6.78 -10.43 41.44
C GLN A 962 7.26 -10.44 42.88
N ILE A 963 8.08 -9.45 43.20
CA ILE A 963 8.39 -9.05 44.58
C ILE A 963 7.64 -7.75 44.84
N VAL A 964 6.81 -7.75 45.88
CA VAL A 964 5.98 -6.63 46.32
C VAL A 964 6.50 -6.16 47.69
N ASP A 965 6.51 -4.86 47.93
CA ASP A 965 6.62 -4.34 49.30
C ASP A 965 5.33 -4.66 50.10
N ASN A 966 5.22 -4.17 51.34
CA ASN A 966 4.11 -4.53 52.24
C ASN A 966 3.07 -3.40 52.40
N PRO A 967 2.21 -3.10 51.40
CA PRO A 967 1.08 -2.19 51.59
C PRO A 967 -0.04 -2.90 52.37
N LYS A 968 -0.82 -2.16 53.16
CA LYS A 968 -1.78 -2.75 54.13
C LYS A 968 -2.80 -3.70 53.50
N LEU A 969 -3.24 -3.42 52.28
CA LEU A 969 -4.28 -4.21 51.60
C LEU A 969 -3.74 -5.52 50.99
N ILE A 970 -2.41 -5.72 50.91
CA ILE A 970 -1.85 -6.84 50.14
C ILE A 970 -2.28 -8.21 50.65
N TYR A 971 -2.38 -8.37 51.97
CA TYR A 971 -2.72 -9.65 52.61
C TYR A 971 -4.21 -10.03 52.48
N GLU A 972 -5.08 -9.07 52.14
CA GLU A 972 -6.47 -9.35 51.78
C GLU A 972 -6.59 -9.81 50.32
N LEU A 973 -5.63 -9.42 49.48
CA LEU A 973 -5.63 -9.71 48.05
C LEU A 973 -4.87 -11.00 47.70
N TYR A 974 -3.71 -11.21 48.34
CA TYR A 974 -2.78 -12.31 48.08
C TYR A 974 -2.11 -12.80 49.38
N THR A 975 -1.70 -14.07 49.39
CA THR A 975 -0.92 -14.69 50.46
C THR A 975 0.57 -14.71 50.12
N LYS A 976 1.40 -15.11 51.10
CA LYS A 976 2.84 -15.32 50.87
C LYS A 976 3.13 -16.49 49.92
N ASP A 977 2.18 -17.39 49.69
CA ASP A 977 2.31 -18.49 48.72
C ASP A 977 1.99 -18.05 47.30
N ASP A 978 1.23 -16.96 47.16
CA ASP A 978 0.86 -16.38 45.87
C ASP A 978 1.94 -15.42 45.36
N ILE A 979 2.50 -14.57 46.24
CA ILE A 979 3.48 -13.55 45.87
C ILE A 979 4.58 -13.39 46.93
N ALA A 980 5.75 -12.89 46.51
CA ALA A 980 6.84 -12.57 47.42
C ALA A 980 6.62 -11.18 48.03
N ILE A 981 6.29 -11.11 49.32
CA ILE A 981 6.02 -9.87 50.06
C ILE A 981 7.18 -9.57 51.00
N ALA A 982 7.84 -8.42 50.82
CA ALA A 982 8.92 -7.94 51.68
C ALA A 982 8.41 -6.89 52.68
N ASN A 983 8.79 -7.02 53.95
CA ASN A 983 8.36 -6.12 55.03
C ASN A 983 9.09 -4.77 54.97
N ASP A 984 10.32 -4.75 54.50
CA ASP A 984 11.17 -3.56 54.36
C ASP A 984 12.10 -3.64 53.14
N GLU A 985 12.87 -2.57 52.89
CA GLU A 985 13.79 -2.47 51.76
C GLU A 985 14.97 -3.46 51.82
N TYR A 986 15.38 -3.91 53.01
CA TYR A 986 16.46 -4.88 53.17
C TYR A 986 16.00 -6.27 52.78
N GLU A 987 14.84 -6.70 53.31
CA GLU A 987 14.21 -7.95 52.92
C GLU A 987 13.91 -7.97 51.42
N TYR A 988 13.46 -6.85 50.85
CA TYR A 988 13.19 -6.73 49.41
C TYR A 988 14.43 -7.05 48.56
N ALA A 989 15.60 -6.50 48.92
CA ALA A 989 16.85 -6.73 48.22
C ALA A 989 17.39 -8.16 48.41
N GLU A 990 17.23 -8.75 49.59
CA GLU A 990 17.62 -10.15 49.84
C GLU A 990 16.68 -11.14 49.13
N MET A 991 15.38 -10.88 49.10
CA MET A 991 14.42 -11.65 48.30
C MET A 991 14.76 -11.58 46.82
N PHE A 992 15.14 -10.41 46.30
CA PHE A 992 15.59 -10.27 44.91
C PHE A 992 16.76 -11.21 44.61
N LYS A 993 17.82 -11.15 45.43
CA LYS A 993 19.02 -11.98 45.29
C LYS A 993 18.71 -13.47 45.42
N TYR A 994 17.83 -13.84 46.34
CA TYR A 994 17.38 -15.22 46.55
C TYR A 994 16.63 -15.74 45.32
N TYR A 995 15.54 -15.05 44.94
CA TYR A 995 14.67 -15.51 43.85
C TYR A 995 15.34 -15.46 42.49
N LEU A 996 16.38 -14.65 42.29
CA LEU A 996 17.09 -14.58 41.00
C LEU A 996 17.64 -15.95 40.57
N ASN A 997 17.97 -16.81 41.53
CA ASN A 997 18.53 -18.15 41.30
C ASN A 997 17.59 -19.29 41.72
N LYS A 998 16.30 -19.02 41.92
CA LYS A 998 15.29 -20.01 42.36
C LYS A 998 14.12 -20.12 41.38
N PRO A 999 14.36 -20.60 40.16
CA PRO A 999 13.39 -20.58 39.08
C PRO A 999 12.10 -21.34 39.40
N LEU A 1000 12.18 -22.54 39.98
CA LEU A 1000 11.00 -23.35 40.30
C LEU A 1000 10.07 -22.67 41.31
N GLU A 1001 10.63 -22.12 42.40
CA GLU A 1001 9.85 -21.38 43.41
C GLU A 1001 9.21 -20.11 42.81
N ARG A 1002 9.88 -19.45 41.86
CA ARG A 1002 9.28 -18.32 41.12
C ARG A 1002 8.08 -18.75 40.30
N TYR A 1003 8.18 -19.87 39.57
CA TYR A 1003 7.09 -20.38 38.73
C TYR A 1003 5.89 -20.85 39.56
N GLU A 1004 6.13 -21.52 40.68
CA GLU A 1004 5.07 -21.93 41.61
C GLU A 1004 4.26 -20.72 42.12
N LYS A 1005 4.96 -19.68 42.59
CA LYS A 1005 4.32 -18.44 43.02
C LYS A 1005 3.59 -17.73 41.87
N ALA A 1006 4.23 -17.66 40.70
CA ALA A 1006 3.60 -17.07 39.52
C ALA A 1006 2.32 -17.80 39.10
N TYR A 1007 2.30 -19.14 39.16
CA TYR A 1007 1.12 -19.96 38.90
C TYR A 1007 0.00 -19.67 39.91
N ASN A 1008 0.32 -19.69 41.21
CA ASN A 1008 -0.65 -19.38 42.27
C ASN A 1008 -1.22 -17.97 42.13
N SER A 1009 -0.36 -16.99 41.86
CA SER A 1009 -0.75 -15.60 41.60
C SER A 1009 -1.67 -15.50 40.38
N LEU A 1010 -1.37 -16.19 39.29
CA LEU A 1010 -2.20 -16.21 38.08
C LEU A 1010 -3.60 -16.73 38.38
N VAL A 1011 -3.70 -17.94 38.95
CA VAL A 1011 -4.97 -18.59 39.28
C VAL A 1011 -5.81 -17.68 40.17
N LYS A 1012 -5.21 -17.19 41.26
CA LYS A 1012 -5.91 -16.31 42.21
C LYS A 1012 -6.37 -15.00 41.58
N THR A 1013 -5.58 -14.44 40.67
CA THR A 1013 -5.91 -13.17 39.98
C THR A 1013 -7.16 -13.30 39.14
N TYR A 1014 -7.35 -14.43 38.44
CA TYR A 1014 -8.54 -14.70 37.65
C TYR A 1014 -9.73 -15.15 38.51
N GLU A 1015 -9.52 -16.08 39.45
CA GLU A 1015 -10.61 -16.66 40.27
C GLU A 1015 -11.23 -15.66 41.26
N ASN A 1016 -10.43 -14.77 41.84
CA ASN A 1016 -10.92 -13.73 42.75
C ASN A 1016 -11.53 -12.52 42.01
N LYS A 1017 -11.77 -12.62 40.70
CA LYS A 1017 -12.47 -11.60 39.90
C LYS A 1017 -11.77 -10.23 39.93
N TYR A 1018 -10.44 -10.22 39.84
CA TYR A 1018 -9.65 -8.98 39.75
C TYR A 1018 -9.55 -8.43 38.31
N SER A 1019 -10.27 -9.04 37.35
CA SER A 1019 -10.32 -8.57 35.98
C SER A 1019 -11.10 -7.27 35.84
N LEU A 1020 -10.74 -6.43 34.87
CA LEU A 1020 -11.55 -5.23 34.57
C LEU A 1020 -12.98 -5.58 34.15
N PHE A 1021 -13.25 -6.75 33.54
CA PHE A 1021 -14.62 -7.17 33.24
C PHE A 1021 -15.46 -7.24 34.53
N ASP A 1022 -14.98 -7.96 35.55
CA ASP A 1022 -15.72 -8.13 36.79
C ASP A 1022 -15.87 -6.82 37.57
N ARG A 1023 -14.88 -5.91 37.46
CA ARG A 1023 -14.92 -4.61 38.13
C ARG A 1023 -15.85 -3.61 37.43
N LEU A 1024 -15.87 -3.59 36.10
CA LEU A 1024 -16.76 -2.74 35.32
C LEU A 1024 -18.19 -3.29 35.25
N GLU A 1025 -18.38 -4.60 35.33
CA GLU A 1025 -19.71 -5.21 35.43
C GLU A 1025 -20.48 -4.65 36.64
N LYS A 1026 -19.83 -4.44 37.78
CA LYS A 1026 -20.46 -3.80 38.95
C LYS A 1026 -21.01 -2.41 38.63
N ILE A 1027 -20.25 -1.62 37.87
CA ILE A 1027 -20.68 -0.30 37.42
C ILE A 1027 -21.85 -0.43 36.45
N LEU A 1028 -21.76 -1.32 35.46
CA LEU A 1028 -22.82 -1.51 34.47
C LEU A 1028 -24.13 -1.99 35.11
N GLN A 1029 -24.08 -2.86 36.13
CA GLN A 1029 -25.25 -3.29 36.88
C GLN A 1029 -25.94 -2.17 37.67
N LEU A 1030 -25.21 -1.10 38.00
CA LEU A 1030 -25.79 0.09 38.65
C LEU A 1030 -26.39 1.07 37.64
N ILE A 1031 -25.92 1.05 36.39
CA ILE A 1031 -26.25 2.04 35.36
C ILE A 1031 -27.34 1.56 34.38
N LEU A 1032 -27.30 0.28 34.00
CA LEU A 1032 -28.18 -0.37 33.01
C LEU A 1032 -29.35 -1.06 33.69
#